data_AF-A0A9D6A278-F1
#
_entry.id   AF-A0A9D6A278-F1
#
_cell.length_a   1.000
_cell.length_b   1.000
_cell.length_c   1.000
_cell.angle_alpha   90.00
_cell.angle_beta   90.00
_cell.angle_gamma   90.00
#
_symmetry.space_group_name_H-M   'P 1'
#
loop_
_entity.id
_entity.type
_entity.pdbx_description
1 polymer ?
#
loop_
_entity_poly.entity_id
_entity_poly.type
_entity_poly.pdbx_seq_one_letter_code
_entity_poly.pdbx_strand_id
1 'polypeptide(L)'
;MKLVNLSGKNNDKNAGSRLREIGSAGTGVFTDYEAEKIKLNRPRKITDYRDMLRDGTVEALFNILTMPILASEYDIKPADESTEAKTQADFVRNNLLSESYKGGIETPFNLFLDQSVMALVDGFQVWEKVYRLNNNRYELKKLALRDSRSVEILSDLKDGYQGIKQTQEDGSTVVIPAYKTFLFTPGKRYDQYYGRSIFTALWRNYDKKWKLEYLDSIALQNDAIKPKVLKNTGSTLAKDDDKVTSKVLNVLSRLGKVNSMATLPANYELEVLNSEGRDPHQSIERQNSEMARVFLANFMLLGSQGTSSTGSFALSDTQAKMFRMSLESVMNKLTAHINQYIIADLIDINFSEPRYPVFAFEKMDNEVVGAIFNAFTTMIQKDRMSDAMASEIEDATATRLGFDVEKIKQQRTEQAENTESNAGKEKEAGGTPTGQRTMSDKHKHEPSESLKKLDVRWQELEKRFLDQIRPVYETVAEKVSQEVAESKLVSDIDAVVFPAEYRRTLVSFFKQGYQIGKISASDEMGKPAAKNGNDLTKAAVEYINWIIEKQQDDLTNYAKSLVMNRVVLDDEPIDYDAEILKLILAWFATKLMDTASYAIAQAVNSGRNSVWDDDDVLEFSAILDARTSPGCSALDGKVMTWKEWQTYPEYIPPRHFNCRSTFTRLLGDNPEDEINPPNNMQMHNIEKIQRTPKPQLIEENPYMAQYTKAELMSIETYKGNGFININQTLLGRRPMNEYAEADIKQLDKAIKKTKLEKDVVLYRGIGLESKLSVNDIVDNPNFLSTSTSQDVSIEFAQQADGNKYVFIFKAPKDMPYLDMEKVLVDNGVTSMTDEDEYLLSRGKKLVVKRLKKLDNEIIMADMEMTKDTKYLADESEDLLTDEMMASLNKTAEEVEKRLADPNYKPSRAVQRMHAIWQMDSKYLDEQLKKQHKNK
;
A
#
# COMPACT_ATOMS: atom_id res chain seq x y z
N MET A 1 -9.24 56.59 41.03
CA MET A 1 -9.71 56.76 42.42
C MET A 1 -8.66 56.20 43.36
N LYS A 2 -8.23 56.99 44.36
CA LYS A 2 -7.25 56.56 45.38
C LYS A 2 -7.79 55.35 46.14
N LEU A 3 -7.08 54.23 46.13
CA LEU A 3 -7.39 53.10 47.00
C LEU A 3 -6.91 53.40 48.41
N VAL A 4 -7.89 53.31 49.31
CA VAL A 4 -7.82 53.63 50.73
C VAL A 4 -6.91 52.64 51.43
N ASN A 5 -5.99 53.19 52.21
CA ASN A 5 -5.11 52.51 53.11
C ASN A 5 -5.93 52.00 54.31
N LEU A 6 -6.23 50.70 54.37
CA LEU A 6 -6.77 50.05 55.57
C LEU A 6 -5.64 49.33 56.29
N SER A 7 -4.95 50.08 57.15
CA SER A 7 -4.13 49.51 58.22
C SER A 7 -5.06 48.94 59.30
N GLY A 8 -5.32 47.64 59.27
CA GLY A 8 -6.01 46.90 60.31
C GLY A 8 -5.15 45.75 60.80
N LYS A 9 -4.76 45.79 62.07
CA LYS A 9 -3.93 44.81 62.77
C LYS A 9 -4.37 43.36 62.48
N ASN A 10 -3.63 42.65 61.64
CA ASN A 10 -3.64 41.19 61.61
C ASN A 10 -2.22 40.71 61.95
N ASN A 11 -2.07 40.19 63.17
CA ASN A 11 -0.84 39.59 63.70
C ASN A 11 -0.60 38.18 63.13
N ASP A 12 -1.03 37.92 61.90
CA ASP A 12 -0.80 36.63 61.25
C ASP A 12 0.44 36.74 60.35
N LYS A 13 1.59 36.35 60.90
CA LYS A 13 2.88 36.32 60.18
C LYS A 13 2.85 35.47 58.91
N ASN A 14 1.81 34.65 58.72
CA ASN A 14 1.65 33.76 57.58
C ASN A 14 0.55 34.22 56.59
N ALA A 15 -0.03 35.41 56.76
CA ALA A 15 -1.07 35.93 55.86
C ALA A 15 -0.58 36.01 54.39
N GLY A 16 0.70 36.32 54.16
CA GLY A 16 1.30 36.33 52.83
C GLY A 16 1.52 34.94 52.22
N SER A 17 1.72 33.89 53.03
CA SER A 17 1.88 32.52 52.54
C SER A 17 0.53 31.85 52.24
N ARG A 18 -0.54 32.26 52.91
CA ARG A 18 -1.91 31.79 52.63
C ARG A 18 -2.50 32.37 51.34
N LEU A 19 -1.97 33.51 50.88
CA LEU A 19 -2.35 34.17 49.63
C LEU A 19 -1.55 33.66 48.41
N ARG A 20 -0.64 32.70 48.61
CA ARG A 20 0.16 32.09 47.55
C ARG A 20 0.01 30.58 47.63
N GLU A 21 -0.10 29.94 46.49
CA GLU A 21 0.05 28.50 46.42
C GLU A 21 1.51 28.16 46.80
N ILE A 22 1.70 27.39 47.88
CA ILE A 22 3.02 26.95 48.35
C ILE A 22 3.37 25.57 47.76
N GLY A 23 2.37 24.82 47.32
CA GLY A 23 2.52 23.56 46.59
C GLY A 23 2.75 23.82 45.11
N SER A 24 3.48 22.91 44.46
CA SER A 24 3.55 22.79 43.01
C SER A 24 2.90 21.47 42.63
N ALA A 25 1.86 21.51 41.79
CA ALA A 25 1.25 20.32 41.20
C ALA A 25 1.97 19.98 39.89
N GLY A 26 3.20 19.48 39.96
CA GLY A 26 3.86 18.97 38.76
C GLY A 26 5.30 18.54 38.96
N THR A 27 5.55 17.23 38.96
CA THR A 27 6.86 16.69 38.59
C THR A 27 6.94 16.70 37.07
N GLY A 28 7.87 17.46 36.48
CA GLY A 28 8.15 17.41 35.04
C GLY A 28 8.56 16.00 34.60
N VAL A 29 8.24 15.65 33.35
CA VAL A 29 8.60 14.36 32.72
C VAL A 29 10.11 14.12 32.74
N PHE A 30 10.87 15.21 32.53
CA PHE A 30 12.29 15.29 32.76
C PHE A 30 12.55 16.36 33.81
N THR A 31 13.36 16.01 34.81
CA THR A 31 13.90 16.95 35.80
C THR A 31 15.34 17.31 35.45
N ASP A 32 15.98 18.15 36.25
CA ASP A 32 17.41 18.38 36.09
C ASP A 32 18.20 17.07 36.23
N TYR A 33 19.40 17.07 35.66
CA TYR A 33 20.22 15.86 35.57
C TYR A 33 20.50 15.21 36.94
N GLU A 34 20.71 15.99 37.99
CA GLU A 34 21.01 15.43 39.31
C GLU A 34 19.76 14.82 39.95
N ALA A 35 18.59 15.45 39.81
CA ALA A 35 17.32 14.86 40.23
C ALA A 35 17.01 13.53 39.51
N GLU A 36 17.21 13.47 38.18
CA GLU A 36 17.04 12.23 37.40
C GLU A 36 18.01 11.14 37.84
N LYS A 37 19.27 11.50 38.09
CA LYS A 37 20.30 10.57 38.55
C LYS A 37 19.98 10.02 39.93
N ILE A 38 19.51 10.84 40.87
CA ILE A 38 19.06 10.40 42.19
C ILE A 38 17.87 9.45 42.04
N LYS A 39 16.88 9.82 41.20
CA LYS A 39 15.70 8.98 40.92
C LYS A 39 16.10 7.64 40.33
N LEU A 40 17.04 7.58 39.40
CA LEU A 40 17.50 6.35 38.75
C LEU A 40 18.32 5.45 39.69
N ASN A 41 19.13 6.04 40.57
CA ASN A 41 20.02 5.32 41.49
C ASN A 41 19.33 4.86 42.79
N ARG A 42 18.06 5.22 43.04
CA ARG A 42 17.35 4.71 44.23
C ARG A 42 17.34 3.18 44.25
N PRO A 43 17.56 2.53 45.41
CA PRO A 43 17.35 1.10 45.57
C PRO A 43 15.93 0.72 45.13
N ARG A 44 15.83 -0.35 44.35
CA ARG A 44 14.55 -0.85 43.85
C ARG A 44 14.04 -1.96 44.75
N LYS A 45 12.72 -1.97 44.92
CA LYS A 45 12.00 -3.03 45.61
C LYS A 45 11.50 -4.05 44.59
N ILE A 46 11.16 -5.25 45.06
CA ILE A 46 10.54 -6.30 44.23
C ILE A 46 9.31 -5.78 43.47
N THR A 47 8.51 -4.92 44.11
CA THR A 47 7.34 -4.30 43.47
C THR A 47 7.70 -3.46 42.25
N ASP A 48 8.82 -2.72 42.29
CA ASP A 48 9.26 -1.91 41.15
C ASP A 48 9.56 -2.81 39.94
N TYR A 49 10.11 -4.01 40.15
CA TYR A 49 10.41 -4.96 39.07
C TYR A 49 9.17 -5.69 38.55
N ARG A 50 8.25 -6.08 39.44
CA ARG A 50 6.97 -6.69 39.01
C ARG A 50 6.11 -5.70 38.22
N ASP A 51 6.14 -4.41 38.56
CA ASP A 51 5.41 -3.39 37.80
C ASP A 51 5.97 -3.22 36.37
N MET A 52 7.26 -3.50 36.13
CA MET A 52 7.82 -3.51 34.78
C MET A 52 7.22 -4.60 33.89
N LEU A 53 6.69 -5.70 34.43
CA LEU A 53 6.00 -6.74 33.64
C LEU A 53 4.71 -6.24 32.99
N ARG A 54 4.22 -5.05 33.35
CA ARG A 54 3.08 -4.43 32.65
C ARG A 54 3.47 -3.80 31.31
N ASP A 55 4.77 -3.64 31.06
CA ASP A 55 5.29 -3.20 29.78
C ASP A 55 5.39 -4.37 28.81
N GLY A 56 4.72 -4.26 27.66
CA GLY A 56 4.68 -5.34 26.68
C GLY A 56 6.05 -5.79 26.20
N THR A 57 7.06 -4.91 26.10
CA THR A 57 8.41 -5.30 25.69
C THR A 57 9.12 -6.08 26.78
N VAL A 58 9.01 -5.65 28.04
CA VAL A 58 9.62 -6.34 29.19
C VAL A 58 8.96 -7.70 29.43
N GLU A 59 7.63 -7.78 29.35
CA GLU A 59 6.89 -9.04 29.46
C GLU A 59 7.28 -10.02 28.36
N ALA A 60 7.40 -9.52 27.13
CA ALA A 60 7.81 -10.33 25.99
C ALA A 60 9.25 -10.86 26.19
N LEU A 61 10.20 -10.01 26.62
CA LEU A 61 11.57 -10.44 26.96
C LEU A 61 11.63 -11.46 28.09
N PHE A 62 10.76 -11.32 29.09
CA PHE A 62 10.64 -12.31 30.16
C PHE A 62 10.13 -13.65 29.63
N ASN A 63 9.07 -13.64 28.82
CA ASN A 63 8.48 -14.84 28.22
C ASN A 63 9.46 -15.58 27.28
N ILE A 64 10.29 -14.86 26.52
CA ILE A 64 11.37 -15.46 25.71
C ILE A 64 12.31 -16.30 26.57
N LEU A 65 12.60 -15.83 27.78
CA LEU A 65 13.54 -16.49 28.67
C LEU A 65 12.87 -17.64 29.43
N THR A 66 11.60 -17.51 29.81
CA THR A 66 10.92 -18.48 30.67
C THR A 66 10.18 -19.58 29.91
N MET A 67 9.51 -19.26 28.79
CA MET A 67 8.71 -20.24 28.05
C MET A 67 9.53 -21.44 27.55
N PRO A 68 10.76 -21.29 27.01
CA PRO A 68 11.58 -22.45 26.64
C PRO A 68 11.91 -23.34 27.82
N ILE A 69 12.16 -22.75 28.99
CA ILE A 69 12.45 -23.49 30.23
C ILE A 69 11.22 -24.30 30.64
N LEU A 70 10.03 -23.71 30.57
CA LEU A 70 8.77 -24.37 30.94
C LEU A 70 8.32 -25.42 29.91
N ALA A 71 8.68 -25.25 28.64
CA ALA A 71 8.41 -26.20 27.57
C ALA A 71 9.42 -27.35 27.49
N SER A 72 10.50 -27.30 28.28
CA SER A 72 11.53 -28.34 28.29
C SER A 72 11.00 -29.59 28.98
N GLU A 73 11.19 -30.73 28.34
CA GLU A 73 10.93 -32.02 28.96
C GLU A 73 11.90 -32.25 30.12
N TYR A 74 11.44 -32.99 31.13
CA TYR A 74 12.24 -33.33 32.29
C TYR A 74 11.81 -34.68 32.84
N ASP A 75 12.75 -35.37 33.47
CA ASP A 75 12.49 -36.64 34.15
C ASP A 75 13.39 -36.77 35.38
N ILE A 76 13.07 -37.76 36.21
CA ILE A 76 13.85 -38.17 37.37
C ILE A 76 14.56 -39.47 37.01
N LYS A 77 15.88 -39.43 36.88
CA LYS A 77 16.71 -40.57 36.49
C LYS A 77 17.23 -41.29 37.73
N PRO A 78 17.32 -42.63 37.74
CA PRO A 78 17.91 -43.36 38.85
C PRO A 78 19.40 -43.05 38.98
N ALA A 79 19.92 -43.15 40.20
CA ALA A 79 21.34 -42.90 40.48
C ALA A 79 22.27 -43.87 39.76
N ASP A 80 21.83 -45.12 39.62
CA ASP A 80 22.53 -46.22 38.96
C ASP A 80 21.51 -47.28 38.48
N GLU A 81 21.98 -48.34 37.83
CA GLU A 81 21.12 -49.38 37.24
C GLU A 81 20.55 -50.40 38.24
N SER A 82 20.86 -50.27 39.54
CA SER A 82 20.38 -51.18 40.59
C SER A 82 18.86 -51.13 40.73
N THR A 83 18.28 -52.23 41.22
CA THR A 83 16.85 -52.32 41.48
C THR A 83 16.42 -51.35 42.58
N GLU A 84 17.29 -51.12 43.57
CA GLU A 84 17.08 -50.18 44.66
C GLU A 84 17.05 -48.74 44.15
N ALA A 85 17.99 -48.33 43.30
CA ALA A 85 18.02 -46.99 42.72
C ALA A 85 16.81 -46.72 41.83
N LYS A 86 16.36 -47.71 41.04
CA LYS A 86 15.13 -47.63 40.24
C LYS A 86 13.89 -47.47 41.11
N THR A 87 13.79 -48.23 42.21
CA THR A 87 12.67 -48.13 43.16
C THR A 87 12.60 -46.76 43.85
N GLN A 88 13.76 -46.20 44.25
CA GLN A 88 13.82 -44.87 44.85
C GLN A 88 13.49 -43.77 43.81
N ALA A 89 13.93 -43.91 42.56
CA ALA A 89 13.57 -43.01 41.48
C ALA A 89 12.07 -43.03 41.18
N ASP A 90 11.46 -44.22 41.11
CA ASP A 90 10.02 -44.37 40.88
C ASP A 90 9.20 -43.77 42.02
N PHE A 91 9.66 -43.90 43.27
CA PHE A 91 9.03 -43.24 44.42
C PHE A 91 9.01 -41.72 44.28
N VAL A 92 10.16 -41.10 43.98
CA VAL A 92 10.25 -39.64 43.80
C VAL A 92 9.45 -39.19 42.57
N ARG A 93 9.55 -39.92 41.46
CA ARG A 93 8.82 -39.62 40.21
C ARG A 93 7.31 -39.65 40.43
N ASN A 94 6.79 -40.67 41.09
CA ASN A 94 5.36 -40.78 41.39
C ASN A 94 4.90 -39.66 42.32
N ASN A 95 5.69 -39.31 43.34
CA ASN A 95 5.31 -38.25 44.27
C ASN A 95 5.32 -36.85 43.63
N LEU A 96 6.36 -36.52 42.85
CA LEU A 96 6.50 -35.17 42.28
C LEU A 96 5.75 -34.99 40.96
N LEU A 97 5.78 -35.99 40.07
CA LEU A 97 5.36 -35.80 38.67
C LEU A 97 3.98 -36.36 38.32
N SER A 98 3.40 -37.24 39.17
CA SER A 98 2.02 -37.73 38.93
C SER A 98 0.98 -36.63 39.16
N GLU A 99 -0.21 -36.78 38.57
CA GLU A 99 -1.29 -35.85 38.82
C GLU A 99 -1.75 -35.93 40.29
N SER A 100 -2.22 -34.79 40.83
CA SER A 100 -2.61 -34.70 42.24
C SER A 100 -3.63 -35.77 42.67
N TYR A 101 -4.63 -36.04 41.81
CA TYR A 101 -5.65 -37.07 42.07
C TYR A 101 -5.14 -38.51 41.95
N LYS A 102 -3.95 -38.74 41.38
CA LYS A 102 -3.26 -40.03 41.33
C LYS A 102 -2.20 -40.20 42.41
N GLY A 103 -2.12 -39.28 43.37
CA GLY A 103 -1.13 -39.33 44.44
C GLY A 103 0.10 -38.43 44.21
N GLY A 104 0.07 -37.51 43.24
CA GLY A 104 1.05 -36.44 43.15
C GLY A 104 0.88 -35.35 44.24
N ILE A 105 1.72 -34.32 44.18
CA ILE A 105 1.62 -33.09 44.97
C ILE A 105 0.35 -32.27 44.61
N GLU A 106 -0.18 -31.51 45.57
CA GLU A 106 -1.41 -30.69 45.39
C GLU A 106 -1.24 -29.59 44.33
N THR A 107 -0.07 -28.96 44.27
CA THR A 107 0.29 -28.03 43.21
C THR A 107 1.11 -28.80 42.18
N PRO A 108 0.59 -29.07 40.97
CA PRO A 108 1.31 -29.80 39.94
C PRO A 108 2.72 -29.25 39.72
N PHE A 109 3.68 -30.15 39.47
CA PHE A 109 5.09 -29.78 39.36
C PHE A 109 5.37 -28.72 38.28
N ASN A 110 4.63 -28.77 37.16
CA ASN A 110 4.68 -27.72 36.12
C ASN A 110 4.34 -26.32 36.66
N LEU A 111 3.33 -26.19 37.54
CA LEU A 111 2.99 -24.90 38.15
C LEU A 111 4.06 -24.46 39.15
N PHE A 112 4.70 -25.40 39.84
CA PHE A 112 5.87 -25.08 40.68
C PHE A 112 7.05 -24.57 39.84
N LEU A 113 7.33 -25.16 38.67
CA LEU A 113 8.37 -24.68 37.76
C LEU A 113 8.05 -23.28 37.22
N ASP A 114 6.79 -23.02 36.84
CA ASP A 114 6.30 -21.69 36.42
C ASP A 114 6.44 -20.64 37.54
N GLN A 115 6.07 -20.99 38.77
CA GLN A 115 6.33 -20.12 39.91
C GLN A 115 7.84 -19.92 40.16
N SER A 116 8.66 -20.92 39.86
CA SER A 116 10.10 -20.88 40.14
C SER A 116 10.87 -19.90 39.27
N VAL A 117 10.46 -19.73 38.02
CA VAL A 117 11.10 -18.76 37.12
C VAL A 117 10.86 -17.31 37.55
N MET A 118 9.87 -17.02 38.39
CA MET A 118 9.70 -15.69 39.00
C MET A 118 10.84 -15.29 39.94
N ALA A 119 11.68 -16.24 40.38
CA ALA A 119 12.92 -15.92 41.10
C ALA A 119 13.89 -15.09 40.27
N LEU A 120 13.75 -15.08 38.95
CA LEU A 120 14.55 -14.24 38.06
C LEU A 120 14.14 -12.75 38.15
N VAL A 121 12.85 -12.47 38.35
CA VAL A 121 12.31 -11.12 38.53
C VAL A 121 12.51 -10.64 39.95
N ASP A 122 12.19 -11.48 40.93
CA ASP A 122 12.24 -11.10 42.35
C ASP A 122 13.65 -11.23 42.95
N GLY A 123 14.56 -11.95 42.29
CA GLY A 123 15.90 -12.31 42.78
C GLY A 123 15.91 -13.65 43.52
N PHE A 124 14.82 -14.00 44.19
CA PHE A 124 14.60 -15.27 44.88
C PHE A 124 13.10 -15.62 44.95
N GLN A 125 12.80 -16.90 45.16
CA GLN A 125 11.48 -17.41 45.55
C GLN A 125 11.64 -18.45 46.63
N VAL A 126 10.63 -18.60 47.49
CA VAL A 126 10.66 -19.55 48.59
C VAL A 126 9.33 -20.28 48.76
N TRP A 127 9.41 -21.59 48.98
CA TRP A 127 8.27 -22.46 49.23
C TRP A 127 8.43 -23.14 50.57
N GLU A 128 7.32 -23.34 51.26
CA GLU A 128 7.25 -24.21 52.43
C GLU A 128 6.98 -25.65 51.97
N LYS A 129 7.85 -26.57 52.40
CA LYS A 129 7.70 -28.02 52.17
C LYS A 129 6.70 -28.59 53.16
N VAL A 130 5.60 -29.13 52.66
CA VAL A 130 4.57 -29.79 53.47
C VAL A 130 4.52 -31.26 53.06
N TYR A 131 4.70 -32.16 54.02
CA TYR A 131 4.69 -33.60 53.81
C TYR A 131 3.37 -34.24 54.26
N ARG A 132 3.06 -35.41 53.72
CA ARG A 132 2.01 -36.32 54.18
C ARG A 132 2.60 -37.72 54.36
N LEU A 133 1.99 -38.51 55.24
CA LEU A 133 2.34 -39.91 55.40
C LEU A 133 1.44 -40.77 54.51
N ASN A 134 2.02 -41.58 53.64
CA ASN A 134 1.31 -42.51 52.76
C ASN A 134 2.08 -43.85 52.70
N ASN A 135 1.41 -44.98 52.95
CA ASN A 135 2.04 -46.31 52.98
C ASN A 135 3.37 -46.37 53.77
N ASN A 136 3.41 -45.76 54.96
CA ASN A 136 4.59 -45.61 55.82
C ASN A 136 5.77 -44.85 55.20
N ARG A 137 5.54 -44.05 54.15
CA ARG A 137 6.53 -43.14 53.55
C ARG A 137 6.06 -41.70 53.65
N TYR A 138 7.01 -40.81 53.91
CA TYR A 138 6.82 -39.37 53.82
C TYR A 138 6.85 -38.94 52.36
N GLU A 139 5.70 -38.56 51.84
CA GLU A 139 5.55 -37.96 50.52
C GLU A 139 5.42 -36.45 50.65
N LEU A 140 5.99 -35.71 49.70
CA LEU A 140 5.69 -34.29 49.58
C LEU A 140 4.20 -34.15 49.24
N LYS A 141 3.47 -33.40 50.05
CA LYS A 141 2.06 -33.07 49.83
C LYS A 141 1.95 -31.82 48.97
N LYS A 142 2.72 -30.77 49.28
CA LYS A 142 2.77 -29.54 48.49
C LYS A 142 4.05 -28.75 48.74
N LEU A 143 4.42 -27.95 47.74
CA LEU A 143 5.36 -26.85 47.85
C LEU A 143 4.53 -25.57 47.90
N ALA A 144 4.31 -25.03 49.10
CA ALA A 144 3.46 -23.86 49.28
C ALA A 144 4.26 -22.57 49.09
N LEU A 145 4.04 -21.87 47.98
CA LEU A 145 4.71 -20.61 47.66
C LEU A 145 4.46 -19.55 48.75
N ARG A 146 5.50 -18.83 49.13
CA ARG A 146 5.43 -17.65 49.99
C ARG A 146 5.91 -16.46 49.16
N ASP A 147 5.00 -15.54 48.87
CA ASP A 147 5.28 -14.40 48.00
C ASP A 147 6.52 -13.63 48.52
N SER A 148 7.55 -13.47 47.67
CA SER A 148 8.80 -12.81 48.00
C SER A 148 8.63 -11.38 48.56
N ARG A 149 7.50 -10.71 48.31
CA ARG A 149 7.18 -9.39 48.88
C ARG A 149 6.82 -9.43 50.36
N SER A 150 6.47 -10.60 50.88
CA SER A 150 5.98 -10.80 52.25
C SER A 150 7.01 -11.45 53.18
N VAL A 151 8.20 -11.79 52.68
CA VAL A 151 9.18 -12.63 53.38
C VAL A 151 10.52 -11.93 53.59
N GLU A 152 11.13 -12.17 54.74
CA GLU A 152 12.50 -11.81 55.07
C GLU A 152 13.32 -13.10 55.26
N ILE A 153 14.52 -13.17 54.68
CA ILE A 153 15.40 -14.33 54.82
C ILE A 153 16.17 -14.22 56.14
N LEU A 154 16.08 -15.26 56.96
CA LEU A 154 16.85 -15.39 58.19
C LEU A 154 18.16 -16.12 57.87
N SER A 155 19.28 -15.53 58.25
CA SER A 155 20.61 -16.11 58.09
C SER A 155 21.49 -15.82 59.30
N ASP A 156 22.43 -16.73 59.55
CA ASP A 156 23.46 -16.62 60.57
C ASP A 156 24.85 -16.73 59.92
N LEU A 157 25.84 -16.00 60.44
CA LEU A 157 27.19 -15.96 59.88
C LEU A 157 27.95 -17.28 60.05
N LYS A 158 27.60 -18.11 61.04
CA LYS A 158 28.21 -19.41 61.33
C LYS A 158 27.39 -20.55 60.72
N ASP A 159 26.08 -20.52 60.92
CA ASP A 159 25.18 -21.63 60.59
C ASP A 159 24.48 -21.46 59.23
N GLY A 160 24.70 -20.33 58.55
CA GLY A 160 24.18 -20.07 57.21
C GLY A 160 22.66 -19.82 57.20
N TYR A 161 21.96 -20.37 56.22
CA TYR A 161 20.51 -20.14 56.03
C TYR A 161 19.68 -20.73 57.17
N GLN A 162 18.90 -19.91 57.88
CA GLN A 162 18.10 -20.31 59.05
C GLN A 162 16.60 -20.44 58.74
N GLY A 163 16.15 -19.98 57.57
CA GLY A 163 14.75 -20.04 57.14
C GLY A 163 14.23 -18.68 56.73
N ILE A 164 12.93 -18.46 56.90
CA ILE A 164 12.28 -17.19 56.56
C ILE A 164 11.39 -16.70 57.69
N LYS A 165 11.19 -15.39 57.74
CA LYS A 165 10.13 -14.74 58.50
C LYS A 165 9.11 -14.17 57.52
N GLN A 166 7.90 -14.70 57.54
CA GLN A 166 6.79 -14.23 56.71
C GLN A 166 5.93 -13.24 57.49
N THR A 167 5.55 -12.13 56.85
CA THR A 167 4.48 -11.23 57.31
C THR A 167 3.18 -11.63 56.62
N GLN A 168 2.15 -11.95 57.41
CA GLN A 168 0.83 -12.37 56.94
C GLN A 168 -0.05 -11.15 56.61
N GLU A 169 -1.20 -11.38 55.98
CA GLU A 169 -2.15 -10.31 55.60
C GLU A 169 -2.70 -9.55 56.81
N ASP A 170 -2.83 -10.21 57.97
CA ASP A 170 -3.25 -9.61 59.23
C ASP A 170 -2.13 -8.82 59.94
N GLY A 171 -0.95 -8.73 59.33
CA GLY A 171 0.25 -8.07 59.88
C GLY A 171 1.01 -8.89 60.92
N SER A 172 0.54 -10.09 61.27
CA SER A 172 1.28 -11.00 62.15
C SER A 172 2.49 -11.60 61.42
N THR A 173 3.50 -12.03 62.18
CA THR A 173 4.71 -12.64 61.60
C THR A 173 4.90 -14.07 62.05
N VAL A 174 5.31 -14.94 61.12
CA VAL A 174 5.56 -16.37 61.35
C VAL A 174 6.96 -16.72 60.87
N VAL A 175 7.72 -17.45 61.70
CA VAL A 175 9.04 -17.96 61.33
C VAL A 175 8.91 -19.40 60.83
N ILE A 176 9.43 -19.65 59.63
CA ILE A 176 9.48 -20.97 59.01
C ILE A 176 10.95 -21.41 58.93
N PRO A 177 11.35 -22.51 59.58
CA PRO A 177 12.75 -22.90 59.68
C PRO A 177 13.30 -23.45 58.35
N ALA A 178 14.61 -23.34 58.14
CA ALA A 178 15.31 -23.70 56.89
C ALA A 178 14.95 -25.10 56.37
N TYR A 179 14.93 -26.12 57.23
CA TYR A 179 14.63 -27.51 56.84
C TYR A 179 13.21 -27.67 56.27
N LYS A 180 12.28 -26.77 56.59
CA LYS A 180 10.91 -26.75 56.08
C LYS A 180 10.74 -25.85 54.85
N THR A 181 11.82 -25.27 54.34
CA THR A 181 11.79 -24.35 53.21
C THR A 181 12.57 -24.89 52.02
N PHE A 182 12.15 -24.51 50.83
CA PHE A 182 12.89 -24.61 49.59
C PHE A 182 13.13 -23.18 49.10
N LEU A 183 14.37 -22.69 49.19
CA LEU A 183 14.78 -21.36 48.73
C LEU A 183 15.51 -21.49 47.40
N PHE A 184 14.93 -20.90 46.34
CA PHE A 184 15.57 -20.82 45.04
C PHE A 184 16.08 -19.41 44.78
N THR A 185 17.40 -19.30 44.61
CA THR A 185 18.10 -18.03 44.33
C THR A 185 19.02 -18.22 43.13
N PRO A 186 18.62 -17.87 41.90
CA PRO A 186 19.43 -18.08 40.69
C PRO A 186 20.68 -17.17 40.61
N GLY A 187 20.67 -16.05 41.36
CA GLY A 187 21.65 -14.96 41.30
C GLY A 187 22.65 -14.89 42.45
N LYS A 188 22.99 -16.01 43.12
CA LYS A 188 23.81 -16.03 44.36
C LYS A 188 25.15 -15.29 44.29
N ARG A 189 25.70 -15.09 43.08
CA ARG A 189 26.93 -14.32 42.86
C ARG A 189 26.83 -12.85 43.27
N TYR A 190 25.62 -12.29 43.33
CA TYR A 190 25.40 -10.89 43.70
C TYR A 190 25.05 -10.77 45.19
N ASP A 191 24.16 -11.63 45.65
CA ASP A 191 23.80 -11.79 47.05
C ASP A 191 23.44 -13.26 47.28
N GLN A 192 24.01 -13.87 48.31
CA GLN A 192 23.91 -15.31 48.58
C GLN A 192 22.46 -15.78 48.78
N TYR A 193 21.59 -14.92 49.32
CA TYR A 193 20.24 -15.27 49.73
C TYR A 193 19.19 -14.61 48.84
N TYR A 194 19.32 -13.30 48.60
CA TYR A 194 18.36 -12.50 47.83
C TYR A 194 18.65 -12.49 46.33
N GLY A 195 19.87 -12.85 45.92
CA GLY A 195 20.29 -12.77 44.53
C GLY A 195 20.18 -11.35 43.97
N ARG A 196 19.78 -11.27 42.70
CA ARG A 196 19.52 -9.98 42.02
C ARG A 196 18.55 -10.20 40.86
N SER A 197 17.55 -9.32 40.77
CA SER A 197 16.62 -9.28 39.64
C SER A 197 17.35 -9.08 38.31
N ILE A 198 16.96 -9.86 37.29
CA ILE A 198 17.47 -9.67 35.93
C ILE A 198 16.98 -8.34 35.31
N PHE A 199 15.89 -7.77 35.81
CA PHE A 199 15.37 -6.47 35.36
C PHE A 199 16.13 -5.27 35.89
N THR A 200 17.08 -5.46 36.83
CA THR A 200 17.88 -4.36 37.37
C THR A 200 18.59 -3.56 36.27
N ALA A 201 19.08 -4.23 35.22
CA ALA A 201 19.78 -3.58 34.11
C ALA A 201 18.83 -2.91 33.11
N LEU A 202 17.57 -3.32 33.05
CA LEU A 202 16.56 -2.77 32.14
C LEU A 202 16.03 -1.42 32.60
N TRP A 203 15.99 -1.17 33.91
CA TRP A 203 15.29 -0.04 34.52
C TRP A 203 15.58 1.31 33.85
N ARG A 204 16.86 1.56 33.51
CA ARG A 204 17.27 2.84 32.88
C ARG A 204 16.69 3.02 31.48
N ASN A 205 16.61 1.95 30.70
CA ASN A 205 16.07 1.99 29.34
C ASN A 205 14.54 2.00 29.39
N TYR A 206 13.94 1.27 30.32
CA TYR A 206 12.51 1.27 30.61
C TYR A 206 11.99 2.68 30.99
N ASP A 207 12.62 3.35 31.97
CA ASP A 207 12.21 4.70 32.39
C ASP A 207 12.36 5.72 31.24
N LYS A 208 13.41 5.60 30.41
CA LYS A 208 13.60 6.44 29.22
C LYS A 208 12.54 6.18 28.15
N LYS A 209 12.23 4.91 27.86
CA LYS A 209 11.21 4.51 26.89
C LYS A 209 9.87 5.15 27.24
N TRP A 210 9.43 4.98 28.48
CA TRP A 210 8.14 5.51 28.94
C TRP A 210 8.03 7.04 28.80
N LYS A 211 9.12 7.76 29.12
CA LYS A 211 9.19 9.22 28.93
C LYS A 211 9.18 9.62 27.45
N LEU A 212 9.85 8.85 26.58
CA LEU A 212 9.87 9.09 25.14
C LEU A 212 8.51 8.83 24.49
N GLU A 213 7.81 7.76 24.88
CA GLU A 213 6.44 7.47 24.42
C GLU A 213 5.45 8.55 24.85
N TYR A 214 5.62 9.08 26.07
CA TYR A 214 4.82 10.23 26.52
C TYR A 214 5.09 11.48 25.66
N LEU A 215 6.36 11.77 25.35
CA LEU A 215 6.71 12.88 24.46
C LEU A 215 6.21 12.67 23.03
N ASP A 216 6.23 11.43 22.52
CA ASP A 216 5.70 11.06 21.21
C ASP A 216 4.19 11.33 21.13
N SER A 217 3.44 10.93 22.18
CA SER A 217 2.02 11.26 22.29
C SER A 217 1.76 12.76 22.27
N ILE A 218 2.59 13.57 22.95
CA ILE A 218 2.49 15.03 22.90
C ILE A 218 2.83 15.57 21.50
N ALA A 219 3.86 15.03 20.84
CA ALA A 219 4.25 15.44 19.50
C ALA A 219 3.13 15.15 18.49
N LEU A 220 2.54 13.95 18.53
CA LEU A 220 1.38 13.57 17.72
C LEU A 220 0.17 14.47 17.98
N GLN A 221 -0.12 14.80 19.24
CA GLN A 221 -1.18 15.74 19.60
C GLN A 221 -0.92 17.14 19.03
N ASN A 222 0.32 17.64 19.13
CA ASN A 222 0.71 18.94 18.61
C ASN A 222 0.73 18.97 17.07
N ASP A 223 1.02 17.86 16.39
CA ASP A 223 0.98 17.82 14.93
C ASP A 223 -0.47 17.73 14.41
N ALA A 224 -1.29 16.88 15.04
CA ALA A 224 -2.72 16.75 14.74
C ALA A 224 -3.53 18.02 15.10
N ILE A 225 -3.16 18.68 16.20
CA ILE A 225 -3.78 19.91 16.69
C ILE A 225 -2.68 20.96 16.86
N LYS A 226 -2.26 21.54 15.72
CA LYS A 226 -1.19 22.54 15.70
C LYS A 226 -1.45 23.68 16.70
N PRO A 227 -0.47 24.01 17.56
CA PRO A 227 -0.57 25.16 18.44
C PRO A 227 -0.82 26.43 17.63
N LYS A 228 -1.76 27.24 18.08
CA LYS A 228 -2.18 28.46 17.39
C LYS A 228 -1.92 29.66 18.28
N VAL A 229 -1.32 30.69 17.72
CA VAL A 229 -1.07 31.97 18.38
C VAL A 229 -1.92 33.03 17.69
N LEU A 230 -2.58 33.89 18.48
CA LEU A 230 -3.19 35.10 17.97
C LEU A 230 -2.21 36.25 18.11
N LYS A 231 -1.82 36.84 16.98
CA LYS A 231 -0.91 37.98 16.91
C LYS A 231 -1.72 39.25 16.72
N ASN A 232 -1.51 40.23 17.60
CA ASN A 232 -2.11 41.56 17.46
C ASN A 232 -1.28 42.39 16.46
N THR A 233 -1.90 42.86 15.38
CA THR A 233 -1.28 43.67 14.33
C THR A 233 -1.59 45.17 14.44
N GLY A 234 -2.36 45.58 15.45
CA GLY A 234 -2.69 46.98 15.73
C GLY A 234 -1.56 47.76 16.42
N SER A 235 -1.50 49.07 16.18
CA SER A 235 -0.51 50.00 16.74
C SER A 235 -0.79 50.42 18.20
N THR A 236 -1.83 49.89 18.83
CA THR A 236 -2.16 50.14 20.22
C THR A 236 -2.20 48.83 20.98
N LEU A 237 -1.26 48.67 21.94
CA LEU A 237 -1.46 47.74 23.05
C LEU A 237 -2.83 48.09 23.63
N ALA A 238 -3.78 47.16 23.54
CA ALA A 238 -5.15 47.38 23.99
C ALA A 238 -5.09 47.98 25.40
N LYS A 239 -5.67 49.17 25.59
CA LYS A 239 -6.05 49.61 26.94
C LYS A 239 -6.93 48.50 27.52
N ASP A 240 -6.73 48.16 28.80
CA ASP A 240 -7.49 47.16 29.57
C ASP A 240 -9.01 47.30 29.41
N ASP A 241 -9.55 46.83 28.30
CA ASP A 241 -10.98 46.70 28.05
C ASP A 241 -11.27 45.21 28.16
N ASP A 242 -11.70 44.79 29.35
CA ASP A 242 -11.94 43.39 29.74
C ASP A 242 -12.80 42.61 28.72
N LYS A 243 -13.62 43.31 27.93
CA LYS A 243 -14.49 42.72 26.89
C LYS A 243 -13.73 42.26 25.64
N VAL A 244 -12.60 42.88 25.30
CA VAL A 244 -11.78 42.47 24.15
C VAL A 244 -10.90 41.30 24.55
N THR A 245 -10.25 41.37 25.71
CA THR A 245 -9.42 40.29 26.26
C THR A 245 -10.23 39.01 26.47
N SER A 246 -11.46 39.09 26.98
CA SER A 246 -12.35 37.93 27.14
C SER A 246 -12.80 37.33 25.80
N LYS A 247 -13.00 38.14 24.75
CA LYS A 247 -13.29 37.65 23.39
C LYS A 247 -12.08 36.95 22.77
N VAL A 248 -10.89 37.53 22.90
CA VAL A 248 -9.63 36.94 22.41
C VAL A 248 -9.34 35.60 23.12
N LEU A 249 -9.53 35.54 24.45
CA LEU A 249 -9.38 34.31 25.23
C LEU A 249 -10.43 33.25 24.85
N ASN A 250 -11.67 33.65 24.55
CA ASN A 250 -12.70 32.72 24.05
C ASN A 250 -12.34 32.15 22.66
N VAL A 251 -11.81 32.99 21.77
CA VAL A 251 -11.37 32.57 20.43
C VAL A 251 -10.15 31.64 20.54
N LEU A 252 -9.16 31.95 21.38
CA LEU A 252 -8.02 31.07 21.67
C LEU A 252 -8.45 29.72 22.26
N SER A 253 -9.38 29.74 23.23
CA SER A 253 -9.92 28.51 23.84
C SER A 253 -10.67 27.63 22.84
N ARG A 254 -11.34 28.22 21.84
CA ARG A 254 -11.99 27.49 20.74
C ARG A 254 -11.00 26.98 19.69
N LEU A 255 -9.95 27.75 19.41
CA LEU A 255 -8.92 27.41 18.41
C LEU A 255 -8.00 26.26 18.86
N GLY A 256 -7.78 26.11 20.17
CA GLY A 256 -7.07 24.98 20.77
C GLY A 256 -7.87 23.67 20.81
N LYS A 257 -9.13 23.68 20.37
CA LYS A 257 -9.95 22.48 20.13
C LYS A 257 -9.95 22.15 18.63
N VAL A 258 -10.42 20.96 18.25
CA VAL A 258 -10.59 20.44 16.85
C VAL A 258 -11.56 21.27 15.96
N ASN A 259 -11.79 22.55 16.28
CA ASN A 259 -12.67 23.42 15.51
C ASN A 259 -11.97 23.91 14.23
N SER A 260 -12.58 23.63 13.09
CA SER A 260 -12.09 24.01 11.75
C SER A 260 -12.40 25.46 11.36
N MET A 261 -13.12 26.22 12.19
CA MET A 261 -13.51 27.61 11.92
C MET A 261 -13.33 28.49 13.16
N ALA A 262 -12.79 29.70 12.97
CA ALA A 262 -12.74 30.71 14.01
C ALA A 262 -13.01 32.11 13.44
N THR A 263 -13.76 32.92 14.20
CA THR A 263 -13.97 34.33 13.90
C THR A 263 -12.88 35.14 14.59
N LEU A 264 -12.06 35.85 13.81
CA LEU A 264 -10.98 36.69 14.33
C LEU A 264 -11.50 38.12 14.60
N PRO A 265 -11.17 38.73 15.76
CA PRO A 265 -11.41 40.16 15.98
C PRO A 265 -10.59 41.02 15.00
N ALA A 266 -11.04 42.25 14.75
CA ALA A 266 -10.29 43.21 13.93
C ALA A 266 -8.88 43.46 14.51
N ASN A 267 -7.87 43.52 13.64
CA ASN A 267 -6.43 43.67 13.97
C ASN A 267 -5.79 42.47 14.68
N TYR A 268 -6.35 41.27 14.54
CA TYR A 268 -5.72 40.03 14.99
C TYR A 268 -5.53 39.07 13.82
N GLU A 269 -4.33 38.50 13.73
CA GLU A 269 -3.97 37.46 12.78
C GLU A 269 -3.74 36.14 13.52
N LEU A 270 -4.12 35.04 12.87
CA LEU A 270 -3.89 33.70 13.38
C LEU A 270 -2.60 33.16 12.80
N GLU A 271 -1.64 32.84 13.67
CA GLU A 271 -0.40 32.17 13.31
C GLU A 271 -0.45 30.73 13.81
N VAL A 272 -0.29 29.77 12.90
CA VAL A 272 -0.16 28.35 13.24
C VAL A 272 1.33 28.09 13.47
N LEU A 273 1.70 27.70 14.69
CA LEU A 273 3.07 27.34 14.99
C LEU A 273 3.36 25.97 14.38
N ASN A 274 4.17 25.97 13.33
CA ASN A 274 4.77 24.75 12.82
C ASN A 274 5.99 24.44 13.69
N SER A 275 5.96 23.32 14.42
CA SER A 275 7.14 22.82 15.10
C SER A 275 7.83 21.77 14.23
N GLU A 276 9.07 22.02 13.84
CA GLU A 276 9.95 20.98 13.32
C GLU A 276 10.52 20.18 14.49
N GLY A 277 9.73 19.20 14.96
CA GLY A 277 10.16 18.26 15.99
C GLY A 277 10.89 17.06 15.38
N ARG A 278 11.90 16.53 16.08
CA ARG A 278 12.48 15.22 15.74
C ARG A 278 11.54 14.12 16.20
N ASP A 279 11.16 13.23 15.29
CA ASP A 279 10.42 12.00 15.61
C ASP A 279 11.18 11.15 16.66
N PRO A 280 10.58 10.88 17.84
CA PRO A 280 11.21 10.10 18.89
C PRO A 280 11.22 8.59 18.61
N HIS A 281 10.53 8.08 17.58
CA HIS A 281 10.40 6.66 17.25
C HIS A 281 11.73 5.91 17.25
N GLN A 282 12.75 6.44 16.56
CA GLN A 282 14.10 5.84 16.54
C GLN A 282 14.73 5.73 17.95
N SER A 283 14.41 6.67 18.83
CA SER A 283 14.94 6.70 20.20
C SER A 283 14.24 5.67 21.09
N ILE A 284 12.94 5.46 20.85
CA ILE A 284 12.11 4.42 21.47
C ILE A 284 12.63 3.04 21.04
N GLU A 285 12.80 2.82 19.74
CA GLU A 285 13.34 1.57 19.19
C GLU A 285 14.75 1.26 19.70
N ARG A 286 15.59 2.29 19.88
CA ARG A 286 16.88 2.12 20.54
C ARG A 286 16.72 1.63 21.98
N GLN A 287 15.74 2.11 22.75
CA GLN A 287 15.54 1.61 24.13
C GLN A 287 15.05 0.16 24.12
N ASN A 288 14.16 -0.21 23.19
CA ASN A 288 13.72 -1.60 23.00
C ASN A 288 14.90 -2.51 22.67
N SER A 289 15.79 -2.08 21.77
CA SER A 289 17.04 -2.78 21.48
C SER A 289 17.95 -2.88 22.68
N GLU A 290 18.16 -1.80 23.42
CA GLU A 290 19.04 -1.82 24.59
C GLU A 290 18.51 -2.74 25.71
N MET A 291 17.19 -2.85 25.87
CA MET A 291 16.56 -3.80 26.77
C MET A 291 16.75 -5.25 26.29
N ALA A 292 16.61 -5.53 24.99
CA ALA A 292 16.87 -6.86 24.44
C ALA A 292 18.33 -7.29 24.61
N ARG A 293 19.32 -6.35 24.54
CA ARG A 293 20.75 -6.69 24.73
C ARG A 293 21.00 -7.35 26.07
N VAL A 294 20.30 -6.88 27.11
CA VAL A 294 20.49 -7.35 28.49
C VAL A 294 20.19 -8.85 28.62
N PHE A 295 19.25 -9.36 27.83
CA PHE A 295 18.89 -10.78 27.77
C PHE A 295 19.70 -11.57 26.75
N LEU A 296 20.68 -10.94 26.08
CA LEU A 296 21.34 -11.49 24.90
C LEU A 296 20.38 -11.78 23.75
N ALA A 297 19.22 -11.11 23.73
CA ALA A 297 18.12 -11.31 22.79
C ALA A 297 18.14 -10.32 21.60
N ASN A 298 19.27 -9.65 21.35
CA ASN A 298 19.37 -8.64 20.28
C ASN A 298 19.14 -9.16 18.87
N PHE A 299 19.52 -10.42 18.64
CA PHE A 299 19.35 -11.06 17.34
C PHE A 299 17.90 -11.05 16.87
N MET A 300 16.95 -10.97 17.81
CA MET A 300 15.51 -10.89 17.56
C MET A 300 15.09 -9.55 16.91
N LEU A 301 15.91 -8.50 17.05
CA LEU A 301 15.65 -7.16 16.51
C LEU A 301 16.47 -6.86 15.25
N LEU A 302 17.22 -7.85 14.72
CA LEU A 302 18.00 -7.67 13.50
C LEU A 302 17.11 -7.54 12.24
N GLY A 303 15.90 -8.11 12.26
CA GLY A 303 14.95 -8.01 11.15
C GLY A 303 14.17 -6.69 11.07
N SER A 304 14.16 -5.89 12.15
CA SER A 304 13.48 -4.58 12.19
C SER A 304 14.40 -3.39 11.86
N GLN A 305 15.71 -3.63 11.69
CA GLN A 305 16.71 -2.58 11.43
C GLN A 305 17.21 -2.58 9.97
N GLY A 306 16.35 -2.18 9.03
CA GLY A 306 16.77 -1.68 7.71
C GLY A 306 17.09 -2.70 6.60
N THR A 307 16.84 -2.29 5.37
CA THR A 307 16.84 -3.03 4.08
C THR A 307 18.20 -3.45 3.54
N SER A 308 19.20 -3.70 4.37
CA SER A 308 20.53 -4.12 3.88
C SER A 308 21.29 -4.95 4.90
N SER A 309 21.35 -6.26 4.70
CA SER A 309 22.54 -7.07 5.03
C SER A 309 22.31 -8.56 4.76
N THR A 310 22.74 -9.00 3.57
CA THR A 310 22.92 -10.41 3.16
C THR A 310 24.00 -11.16 3.98
N GLY A 311 24.43 -10.61 5.13
CA GLY A 311 25.45 -11.17 6.04
C GLY A 311 25.00 -11.38 7.49
N SER A 312 23.70 -11.22 7.78
CA SER A 312 23.11 -11.23 9.14
C SER A 312 22.87 -12.63 9.72
N PHE A 313 22.89 -13.70 8.91
CA PHE A 313 22.51 -15.05 9.36
C PHE A 313 23.55 -15.71 10.29
N ALA A 314 24.85 -15.60 9.96
CA ALA A 314 25.93 -16.18 10.79
C ALA A 314 26.08 -15.48 12.15
N LEU A 315 25.82 -14.16 12.20
CA LEU A 315 25.80 -13.38 13.43
C LEU A 315 24.59 -13.73 14.31
N SER A 316 23.42 -13.94 13.70
CA SER A 316 22.19 -14.36 14.38
C SER A 316 22.35 -15.73 15.05
N ASP A 317 22.87 -16.73 14.33
CA ASP A 317 23.11 -18.09 14.86
C ASP A 317 24.08 -18.10 16.06
N THR A 318 25.15 -17.29 16.00
CA THR A 318 26.11 -17.18 17.10
C THR A 318 25.49 -16.56 18.36
N GLN A 319 24.64 -15.53 18.19
CA GLN A 319 23.94 -14.90 19.31
C GLN A 319 22.86 -15.82 19.90
N ALA A 320 22.13 -16.56 19.05
CA ALA A 320 21.15 -17.55 19.49
C ALA A 320 21.79 -18.68 20.34
N LYS A 321 23.00 -19.14 19.97
CA LYS A 321 23.77 -20.10 20.77
C LYS A 321 24.13 -19.57 22.16
N MET A 322 24.57 -18.31 22.26
CA MET A 322 24.86 -17.68 23.55
C MET A 322 23.59 -17.52 24.41
N PHE A 323 22.47 -17.17 23.78
CA PHE A 323 21.17 -17.11 24.43
C PHE A 323 20.75 -18.48 24.99
N ARG A 324 20.86 -19.55 24.20
CA ARG A 324 20.60 -20.95 24.65
C ARG A 324 21.45 -21.34 25.85
N MET A 325 22.75 -21.04 25.83
CA MET A 325 23.63 -21.30 26.98
C MET A 325 23.17 -20.57 28.24
N SER A 326 22.57 -19.38 28.09
CA SER A 326 22.00 -18.64 29.22
C SER A 326 20.76 -19.34 29.80
N LEU A 327 19.89 -19.90 28.95
CA LEU A 327 18.72 -20.68 29.36
C LEU A 327 19.13 -21.97 30.09
N GLU A 328 20.05 -22.72 29.51
CA GLU A 328 20.60 -23.94 30.14
C GLU A 328 21.24 -23.63 31.49
N SER A 329 21.90 -22.47 31.63
CA SER A 329 22.45 -22.04 32.92
C SER A 329 21.36 -21.85 33.98
N VAL A 330 20.20 -21.29 33.61
CA VAL A 330 19.07 -21.14 34.54
C VAL A 330 18.48 -22.50 34.90
N MET A 331 18.26 -23.37 33.90
CA MET A 331 17.77 -24.74 34.10
C MET A 331 18.68 -25.55 35.02
N ASN A 332 19.99 -25.53 34.77
CA ASN A 332 20.97 -26.25 35.59
C ASN A 332 20.99 -25.76 37.03
N LYS A 333 20.81 -24.45 37.28
CA LYS A 333 20.69 -23.92 38.64
C LYS A 333 19.42 -24.42 39.32
N LEU A 334 18.29 -24.43 38.63
CA LEU A 334 17.03 -24.92 39.16
C LEU A 334 17.12 -26.42 39.46
N THR A 335 17.64 -27.21 38.53
CA THR A 335 17.93 -28.64 38.68
C THR A 335 18.81 -28.91 39.90
N ALA A 336 19.93 -28.18 40.05
CA ALA A 336 20.81 -28.35 41.19
C ALA A 336 20.09 -28.07 42.52
N HIS A 337 19.21 -27.06 42.58
CA HIS A 337 18.44 -26.78 43.80
C HIS A 337 17.38 -27.86 44.08
N ILE A 338 16.64 -28.31 43.06
CA ILE A 338 15.64 -29.38 43.21
C ILE A 338 16.30 -30.67 43.72
N ASN A 339 17.42 -31.06 43.11
CA ASN A 339 18.17 -32.25 43.52
C ASN A 339 18.66 -32.13 44.97
N GLN A 340 19.25 -30.99 45.32
CA GLN A 340 19.87 -30.78 46.62
C GLN A 340 18.88 -30.59 47.79
N TYR A 341 17.73 -29.95 47.55
CA TYR A 341 16.85 -29.45 48.63
C TYR A 341 15.41 -29.96 48.56
N ILE A 342 15.07 -30.78 47.55
CA ILE A 342 13.78 -31.47 47.46
C ILE A 342 14.02 -32.97 47.41
N ILE A 343 14.81 -33.44 46.44
CA ILE A 343 15.00 -34.89 46.23
C ILE A 343 15.87 -35.50 47.33
N ALA A 344 17.00 -34.88 47.69
CA ALA A 344 17.84 -35.35 48.78
C ALA A 344 17.03 -35.49 50.08
N ASP A 345 16.27 -34.47 50.47
CA ASP A 345 15.42 -34.51 51.67
C ASP A 345 14.36 -35.62 51.60
N LEU A 346 13.71 -35.82 50.45
CA LEU A 346 12.72 -36.89 50.28
C LEU A 346 13.35 -38.28 50.43
N ILE A 347 14.58 -38.47 49.95
CA ILE A 347 15.28 -39.74 50.08
C ILE A 347 15.77 -39.96 51.51
N ASP A 348 16.43 -38.97 52.11
CA ASP A 348 17.02 -39.07 53.44
C ASP A 348 15.97 -39.34 54.54
N ILE A 349 14.75 -38.82 54.38
CA ILE A 349 13.65 -39.04 55.33
C ILE A 349 13.06 -40.46 55.22
N ASN A 350 13.15 -41.10 54.06
CA ASN A 350 12.41 -42.35 53.76
C ASN A 350 13.28 -43.61 53.70
N PHE A 351 14.58 -43.50 53.41
CA PHE A 351 15.43 -44.65 53.13
C PHE A 351 16.70 -44.64 53.98
N SER A 352 16.98 -45.76 54.65
CA SER A 352 18.21 -45.96 55.41
C SER A 352 19.45 -46.16 54.54
N GLU A 353 19.27 -46.65 53.31
CA GLU A 353 20.30 -46.77 52.28
C GLU A 353 19.96 -45.87 51.10
N PRO A 354 20.34 -44.58 51.15
CA PRO A 354 19.91 -43.59 50.17
C PRO A 354 20.58 -43.79 48.81
N ARG A 355 19.77 -43.77 47.74
CA ARG A 355 20.19 -43.77 46.33
C ARG A 355 19.55 -42.58 45.66
N TYR A 356 20.26 -41.45 45.60
CA TYR A 356 19.73 -40.15 45.18
C TYR A 356 19.39 -40.09 43.69
N PRO A 357 18.11 -40.13 43.29
CA PRO A 357 17.72 -39.93 41.90
C PRO A 357 18.03 -38.49 41.47
N VAL A 358 18.19 -38.28 40.18
CA VAL A 358 18.58 -37.00 39.60
C VAL A 358 17.43 -36.48 38.76
N PHE A 359 16.81 -35.38 39.19
CA PHE A 359 16.00 -34.55 38.30
C PHE A 359 16.93 -33.96 37.24
N ALA A 360 16.56 -34.10 35.98
CA ALA A 360 17.25 -33.49 34.86
C ALA A 360 16.23 -33.00 33.86
N PHE A 361 16.41 -31.76 33.39
CA PHE A 361 15.81 -31.38 32.13
C PHE A 361 16.48 -32.17 31.02
N GLU A 362 15.69 -32.61 30.04
CA GLU A 362 16.24 -33.10 28.79
C GLU A 362 16.99 -31.98 28.07
N LYS A 363 17.97 -32.36 27.25
CA LYS A 363 18.74 -31.36 26.49
C LYS A 363 17.78 -30.59 25.61
N MET A 364 17.85 -29.27 25.71
CA MET A 364 17.02 -28.37 24.94
C MET A 364 17.34 -28.56 23.45
N ASP A 365 16.39 -29.10 22.71
CA ASP A 365 16.51 -29.38 21.29
C ASP A 365 16.66 -28.06 20.51
N ASN A 366 17.58 -28.06 19.55
CA ASN A 366 17.81 -26.92 18.65
C ASN A 366 16.54 -26.57 17.87
N GLU A 367 15.71 -27.56 17.54
CA GLU A 367 14.45 -27.35 16.84
C GLU A 367 13.41 -26.62 17.72
N VAL A 368 13.35 -26.90 19.03
CA VAL A 368 12.40 -26.27 19.96
C VAL A 368 12.80 -24.82 20.27
N VAL A 369 14.10 -24.57 20.47
CA VAL A 369 14.61 -23.19 20.65
C VAL A 369 14.39 -22.40 19.36
N GLY A 370 14.64 -23.02 18.20
CA GLY A 370 14.33 -22.46 16.89
C GLY A 370 12.85 -22.14 16.73
N ALA A 371 11.94 -23.05 17.10
CA ALA A 371 10.50 -22.86 16.98
C ALA A 371 9.96 -21.74 17.88
N ILE A 372 10.41 -21.67 19.15
CA ILE A 372 10.01 -20.59 20.06
C ILE A 372 10.62 -19.26 19.61
N PHE A 373 11.87 -19.26 19.15
CA PHE A 373 12.53 -18.11 18.54
C PHE A 373 11.80 -17.62 17.29
N ASN A 374 11.37 -18.52 16.41
CA ASN A 374 10.64 -18.23 15.19
C ASN A 374 9.25 -17.68 15.52
N ALA A 375 8.48 -18.35 16.37
CA ALA A 375 7.14 -17.92 16.79
C ALA A 375 7.16 -16.53 17.47
N PHE A 376 8.21 -16.24 18.23
CA PHE A 376 8.33 -14.96 18.92
C PHE A 376 8.90 -13.86 18.01
N THR A 377 9.87 -14.17 17.15
CA THR A 377 10.34 -13.26 16.09
C THR A 377 9.17 -12.87 15.20
N THR A 378 8.30 -13.83 14.88
CA THR A 378 7.00 -13.64 14.22
C THR A 378 6.05 -12.69 14.99
N MET A 379 5.94 -12.82 16.32
CA MET A 379 5.07 -11.94 17.13
C MET A 379 5.60 -10.51 17.25
N ILE A 380 6.93 -10.32 17.30
CA ILE A 380 7.58 -9.01 17.29
C ILE A 380 7.62 -8.40 15.89
N GLN A 381 7.86 -9.21 14.85
CA GLN A 381 7.87 -8.82 13.44
C GLN A 381 6.47 -8.92 12.84
N LYS A 382 5.47 -8.32 13.52
CA LYS A 382 4.09 -8.21 13.02
C LYS A 382 3.96 -7.45 11.67
N ASP A 383 5.09 -7.08 11.08
CA ASP A 383 5.25 -6.48 9.76
C ASP A 383 5.89 -7.38 8.69
N ARG A 384 6.48 -8.55 9.00
CA ARG A 384 7.12 -9.47 8.01
C ARG A 384 7.21 -10.93 8.53
N MET A 385 6.26 -11.79 8.19
CA MET A 385 6.41 -13.26 8.29
C MET A 385 6.56 -13.88 6.89
N SER A 386 7.28 -15.00 6.77
CA SER A 386 7.25 -15.86 5.57
C SER A 386 6.50 -17.16 5.83
N ASP A 387 5.60 -17.54 4.92
CA ASP A 387 4.65 -18.66 5.06
C ASP A 387 5.28 -20.05 5.29
N ALA A 388 6.51 -20.28 4.85
CA ALA A 388 7.22 -21.54 5.11
C ALA A 388 7.46 -21.77 6.61
N MET A 389 7.71 -20.69 7.35
CA MET A 389 8.04 -20.69 8.76
C MET A 389 6.79 -20.78 9.64
N ALA A 390 5.66 -20.23 9.17
CA ALA A 390 4.35 -20.39 9.80
C ALA A 390 3.83 -21.83 9.70
N SER A 391 4.03 -22.47 8.53
CA SER A 391 3.66 -23.87 8.31
C SER A 391 4.51 -24.83 9.13
N GLU A 392 5.81 -24.55 9.35
CA GLU A 392 6.66 -25.32 10.27
C GLU A 392 6.18 -25.20 11.73
N ILE A 393 5.72 -24.01 12.15
CA ILE A 393 5.19 -23.79 13.50
C ILE A 393 3.83 -24.50 13.67
N GLU A 394 2.95 -24.47 12.66
CA GLU A 394 1.69 -25.22 12.68
C GLU A 394 1.93 -26.74 12.72
N ASP A 395 2.83 -27.25 11.88
CA ASP A 395 3.17 -28.68 11.84
C ASP A 395 3.84 -29.13 13.15
N ALA A 396 4.75 -28.31 13.70
CA ALA A 396 5.38 -28.57 15.00
C ALA A 396 4.37 -28.52 16.16
N THR A 397 3.41 -27.61 16.11
CA THR A 397 2.35 -27.48 17.14
C THR A 397 1.32 -28.61 17.04
N ALA A 398 0.93 -29.01 15.83
CA ALA A 398 0.00 -30.12 15.58
C ALA A 398 0.60 -31.47 15.99
N THR A 399 1.87 -31.71 15.67
CA THR A 399 2.62 -32.91 16.11
C THR A 399 2.63 -33.00 17.64
N ARG A 400 2.84 -31.86 18.32
CA ARG A 400 3.00 -31.80 19.78
C ARG A 400 1.67 -31.85 20.55
N LEU A 401 0.56 -31.48 19.92
CA LEU A 401 -0.80 -31.62 20.45
C LEU A 401 -1.41 -33.02 20.19
N GLY A 402 -0.64 -33.94 19.60
CA GLY A 402 -1.07 -35.31 19.31
C GLY A 402 -2.02 -35.42 18.12
N PHE A 403 -2.07 -34.40 17.26
CA PHE A 403 -2.79 -34.49 16.00
C PHE A 403 -1.95 -35.25 14.98
N ASP A 404 -2.60 -36.16 14.26
CA ASP A 404 -1.97 -36.97 13.22
C ASP A 404 -1.69 -36.08 11.99
N VAL A 405 -0.48 -35.52 11.95
CA VAL A 405 -0.04 -34.54 10.94
C VAL A 405 -0.06 -35.13 9.54
N GLU A 406 0.16 -36.45 9.41
CA GLU A 406 0.00 -37.17 8.15
C GLU A 406 -1.48 -37.22 7.72
N LYS A 407 -2.41 -37.40 8.65
CA LYS A 407 -3.86 -37.31 8.37
C LYS A 407 -4.33 -35.90 8.03
N ILE A 408 -3.76 -34.88 8.65
CA ILE A 408 -4.06 -33.47 8.32
C ILE A 408 -3.47 -33.09 6.97
N LYS A 409 -2.26 -33.56 6.65
CA LYS A 409 -1.65 -33.45 5.32
C LYS A 409 -2.46 -34.21 4.28
N GLN A 410 -2.92 -35.42 4.58
CA GLN A 410 -3.82 -36.19 3.72
C GLN A 410 -5.17 -35.49 3.55
N GLN A 411 -5.80 -34.93 4.58
CA GLN A 411 -7.05 -34.17 4.44
C GLN A 411 -6.86 -32.86 3.67
N ARG A 412 -5.71 -32.17 3.82
CA ARG A 412 -5.33 -31.01 3.00
C ARG A 412 -5.08 -31.41 1.54
N THR A 413 -4.52 -32.60 1.31
CA THR A 413 -4.28 -33.17 -0.03
C THR A 413 -5.59 -33.66 -0.65
N GLU A 414 -6.48 -34.29 0.11
CA GLU A 414 -7.83 -34.73 -0.31
C GLU A 414 -8.76 -33.52 -0.55
N GLN A 415 -8.64 -32.43 0.20
CA GLN A 415 -9.34 -31.17 -0.09
C GLN A 415 -8.75 -30.46 -1.32
N ALA A 416 -7.44 -30.54 -1.54
CA ALA A 416 -6.80 -30.06 -2.76
C ALA A 416 -7.21 -30.91 -3.99
N GLU A 417 -7.25 -32.23 -3.85
CA GLU A 417 -7.70 -33.18 -4.88
C GLU A 417 -9.20 -33.07 -5.15
N ASN A 418 -10.03 -32.73 -4.16
CA ASN A 418 -11.45 -32.42 -4.36
C ASN A 418 -11.69 -31.05 -5.02
N THR A 419 -10.72 -30.13 -4.91
CA THR A 419 -10.73 -28.86 -5.64
C THR A 419 -10.22 -29.06 -7.08
N GLU A 420 -9.24 -29.95 -7.28
CA GLU A 420 -8.75 -30.38 -8.60
C GLU A 420 -9.76 -31.28 -9.35
N SER A 421 -10.58 -32.07 -8.66
CA SER A 421 -11.61 -32.91 -9.31
C SER A 421 -12.80 -32.12 -9.84
N ASN A 422 -13.08 -30.93 -9.27
CA ASN A 422 -14.01 -29.96 -9.85
C ASN A 422 -13.40 -29.13 -10.99
N ALA A 423 -12.06 -28.99 -11.05
CA ALA A 423 -11.35 -28.43 -12.20
C ALA A 423 -11.08 -29.48 -13.31
N GLY A 424 -11.15 -30.77 -12.99
CA GLY A 424 -10.83 -31.88 -13.87
C GLY A 424 -11.91 -32.23 -14.91
N LYS A 425 -13.13 -31.70 -14.79
CA LYS A 425 -14.21 -31.97 -15.77
C LYS A 425 -14.15 -31.10 -17.04
N GLU A 426 -13.18 -30.19 -17.18
CA GLU A 426 -12.96 -29.42 -18.42
C GLU A 426 -11.72 -29.87 -19.21
N LYS A 427 -11.01 -30.92 -18.79
CA LYS A 427 -9.88 -31.51 -19.54
C LYS A 427 -10.29 -32.73 -20.37
N GLU A 428 -11.39 -32.62 -21.12
CA GLU A 428 -11.69 -33.55 -22.22
C GLU A 428 -12.18 -32.76 -23.45
N ALA A 429 -11.30 -31.92 -24.00
CA ALA A 429 -11.33 -31.55 -25.41
C ALA A 429 -9.91 -31.12 -25.80
N GLY A 430 -9.21 -31.96 -26.57
CA GLY A 430 -7.86 -31.65 -27.06
C GLY A 430 -7.86 -30.38 -27.91
N GLY A 431 -7.00 -29.43 -27.55
CA GLY A 431 -6.74 -28.20 -28.30
C GLY A 431 -5.38 -27.60 -27.92
N THR A 432 -4.58 -27.28 -28.92
CA THR A 432 -3.27 -26.60 -28.90
C THR A 432 -3.31 -25.31 -28.05
N PRO A 433 -2.19 -24.85 -27.42
CA PRO A 433 -2.19 -23.64 -26.60
C PRO A 433 -2.50 -22.42 -27.48
N THR A 434 -3.71 -21.87 -27.37
CA THR A 434 -4.30 -20.91 -28.33
C THR A 434 -4.42 -19.49 -27.75
N GLY A 435 -3.44 -19.04 -26.96
CA GLY A 435 -3.49 -17.73 -26.28
C GLY A 435 -2.20 -16.89 -26.30
N GLN A 436 -1.13 -17.34 -26.94
CA GLN A 436 0.15 -16.62 -26.99
C GLN A 436 0.11 -15.50 -28.03
N ARG A 437 0.61 -14.30 -27.68
CA ARG A 437 0.76 -13.18 -28.61
C ARG A 437 2.17 -13.20 -29.22
N THR A 438 2.23 -13.29 -30.54
CA THR A 438 3.48 -13.40 -31.29
C THR A 438 3.79 -12.10 -32.02
N MET A 439 5.05 -11.91 -32.42
CA MET A 439 5.50 -10.76 -33.24
C MET A 439 4.66 -10.55 -34.52
N SER A 440 4.03 -11.61 -35.07
CA SER A 440 3.14 -11.51 -36.23
C SER A 440 1.73 -10.94 -35.93
N ASP A 441 1.33 -10.86 -34.67
CA ASP A 441 0.02 -10.34 -34.24
C ASP A 441 0.01 -8.80 -34.10
N LYS A 442 1.18 -8.15 -34.26
CA LYS A 442 1.43 -6.70 -34.13
C LYS A 442 0.56 -5.80 -35.02
N HIS A 443 -0.08 -6.36 -36.05
CA HIS A 443 -0.97 -5.62 -36.95
C HIS A 443 -2.45 -5.63 -36.55
N LYS A 444 -2.83 -6.39 -35.51
CA LYS A 444 -4.19 -6.44 -34.99
C LYS A 444 -4.21 -5.80 -33.59
N HIS A 445 -4.68 -4.55 -33.47
CA HIS A 445 -5.04 -3.95 -32.17
C HIS A 445 -6.31 -4.56 -31.59
N GLU A 446 -6.52 -5.87 -31.81
CA GLU A 446 -7.56 -6.59 -31.11
C GLU A 446 -6.99 -7.05 -29.76
N PRO A 447 -7.76 -6.93 -28.66
CA PRO A 447 -7.39 -7.55 -27.40
C PRO A 447 -7.02 -9.01 -27.63
N SER A 448 -5.93 -9.48 -27.02
CA SER A 448 -5.53 -10.88 -27.14
C SER A 448 -6.69 -11.79 -26.73
N GLU A 449 -6.75 -12.98 -27.30
CA GLU A 449 -7.75 -13.97 -26.90
C GLU A 449 -7.63 -14.31 -25.40
N SER A 450 -6.42 -14.18 -24.82
CA SER A 450 -6.19 -14.28 -23.38
C SER A 450 -6.85 -13.13 -22.61
N LEU A 451 -6.71 -11.88 -23.08
CA LEU A 451 -7.32 -10.70 -22.46
C LEU A 451 -8.85 -10.73 -22.55
N LYS A 452 -9.41 -11.18 -23.67
CA LYS A 452 -10.87 -11.37 -23.83
C LYS A 452 -11.41 -12.39 -22.82
N LYS A 453 -10.71 -13.53 -22.63
CA LYS A 453 -11.08 -14.53 -21.63
C LYS A 453 -10.92 -14.02 -20.20
N LEU A 454 -9.87 -13.24 -19.94
CA LEU A 454 -9.65 -12.60 -18.64
C LEU A 454 -10.76 -11.60 -18.33
N ASP A 455 -11.18 -10.78 -19.31
CA ASP A 455 -12.26 -9.81 -19.17
C ASP A 455 -13.59 -10.43 -18.72
N VAL A 456 -13.97 -11.55 -19.32
CA VAL A 456 -15.19 -12.27 -18.94
C VAL A 456 -15.15 -12.68 -17.46
N ARG A 457 -14.02 -13.24 -17.01
CA ARG A 457 -13.81 -13.63 -15.60
C ARG A 457 -13.78 -12.41 -14.67
N TRP A 458 -13.21 -11.31 -15.14
CA TRP A 458 -13.12 -10.03 -14.42
C TRP A 458 -14.53 -9.45 -14.17
N GLN A 459 -15.37 -9.39 -15.21
CA GLN A 459 -16.75 -8.91 -15.12
C GLN A 459 -17.64 -9.82 -14.28
N GLU A 460 -17.46 -11.14 -14.38
CA GLU A 460 -18.19 -12.09 -13.54
C GLU A 460 -17.84 -11.90 -12.05
N LEU A 461 -16.56 -11.68 -11.74
CA LEU A 461 -16.10 -11.43 -10.38
C LEU A 461 -16.66 -10.10 -9.84
N GLU A 462 -16.68 -9.04 -10.65
CA GLU A 462 -17.31 -7.77 -10.32
C GLU A 462 -18.79 -7.95 -10.00
N LYS A 463 -19.54 -8.61 -10.88
CA LYS A 463 -20.97 -8.86 -10.65
C LYS A 463 -21.22 -9.65 -9.36
N ARG A 464 -20.46 -10.72 -9.12
CA ARG A 464 -20.57 -11.53 -7.90
C ARG A 464 -20.26 -10.72 -6.63
N PHE A 465 -19.27 -9.84 -6.68
CA PHE A 465 -18.96 -8.94 -5.56
C PHE A 465 -20.11 -7.98 -5.30
N LEU A 466 -20.63 -7.33 -6.35
CA LEU A 466 -21.78 -6.42 -6.27
C LEU A 466 -23.01 -7.10 -5.65
N ASP A 467 -23.32 -8.32 -6.08
CA ASP A 467 -24.47 -9.08 -5.60
C ASP A 467 -24.30 -9.53 -4.13
N GLN A 468 -23.09 -9.91 -3.71
CA GLN A 468 -22.82 -10.32 -2.32
C GLN A 468 -22.75 -9.13 -1.34
N ILE A 469 -22.32 -7.96 -1.79
CA ILE A 469 -22.15 -6.79 -0.91
C ILE A 469 -23.41 -5.95 -0.79
N ARG A 470 -24.35 -6.07 -1.74
CA ARG A 470 -25.61 -5.32 -1.76
C ARG A 470 -26.42 -5.44 -0.45
N PRO A 471 -26.67 -6.63 0.13
CA PRO A 471 -27.44 -6.73 1.37
C PRO A 471 -26.76 -6.02 2.55
N VAL A 472 -25.43 -6.01 2.58
CA VAL A 472 -24.64 -5.31 3.62
C VAL A 472 -24.88 -3.81 3.53
N TYR A 473 -24.83 -3.26 2.32
CA TYR A 473 -25.07 -1.83 2.11
C TYR A 473 -26.53 -1.42 2.29
N GLU A 474 -27.49 -2.25 1.92
CA GLU A 474 -28.91 -2.01 2.20
C GLU A 474 -29.15 -1.92 3.71
N THR A 475 -28.57 -2.84 4.49
CA THR A 475 -28.65 -2.83 5.96
C THR A 475 -28.00 -1.57 6.56
N VAL A 476 -26.86 -1.14 6.03
CA VAL A 476 -26.20 0.10 6.49
C VAL A 476 -27.03 1.32 6.11
N ALA A 477 -27.59 1.35 4.90
CA ALA A 477 -28.44 2.44 4.42
C ALA A 477 -29.69 2.62 5.30
N GLU A 478 -30.35 1.52 5.67
CA GLU A 478 -31.50 1.55 6.58
C GLU A 478 -31.14 2.17 7.93
N LYS A 479 -30.04 1.72 8.55
CA LYS A 479 -29.58 2.26 9.84
C LYS A 479 -29.24 3.74 9.79
N VAL A 480 -28.44 4.13 8.79
CA VAL A 480 -28.04 5.54 8.63
C VAL A 480 -29.25 6.41 8.29
N SER A 481 -30.21 5.89 7.52
CA SER A 481 -31.44 6.64 7.21
C SER A 481 -32.29 6.93 8.45
N GLN A 482 -32.42 5.95 9.37
CA GLN A 482 -33.10 6.13 10.65
C GLN A 482 -32.37 7.15 11.53
N GLU A 483 -31.04 7.06 11.61
CA GLU A 483 -30.23 8.00 12.38
C GLU A 483 -30.37 9.44 11.86
N VAL A 484 -30.37 9.63 10.54
CA VAL A 484 -30.62 10.93 9.89
C VAL A 484 -32.04 11.43 10.11
N ALA A 485 -33.03 10.54 10.12
CA ALA A 485 -34.43 10.88 10.38
C ALA A 485 -34.68 11.36 11.82
N GLU A 486 -33.98 10.78 12.79
CA GLU A 486 -34.11 11.13 14.21
C GLU A 486 -33.26 12.34 14.62
N SER A 487 -32.19 12.63 13.87
CA SER A 487 -31.22 13.69 14.15
C SER A 487 -31.76 15.09 13.91
N LYS A 488 -31.45 16.03 14.83
CA LYS A 488 -31.82 17.46 14.71
C LYS A 488 -30.62 18.35 14.40
N LEU A 489 -29.42 17.90 14.74
CA LEU A 489 -28.17 18.60 14.52
C LEU A 489 -27.18 17.67 13.81
N VAL A 490 -26.27 18.26 13.05
CA VAL A 490 -25.16 17.54 12.39
C VAL A 490 -24.29 16.77 13.39
N SER A 491 -24.23 17.21 14.65
CA SER A 491 -23.53 16.56 15.75
C SER A 491 -24.17 15.24 16.21
N ASP A 492 -25.41 14.98 15.82
CA ASP A 492 -26.17 13.81 16.26
C ASP A 492 -25.87 12.57 15.41
N ILE A 493 -25.17 12.75 14.28
CA ILE A 493 -24.70 11.67 13.41
C ILE A 493 -23.31 11.20 13.85
N ASP A 494 -23.25 9.97 14.35
CA ASP A 494 -22.02 9.28 14.72
C ASP A 494 -21.21 8.85 13.49
N ALA A 495 -19.96 8.43 13.70
CA ALA A 495 -19.14 7.89 12.63
C ALA A 495 -19.75 6.56 12.14
N VAL A 496 -20.07 6.47 10.86
CA VAL A 496 -20.62 5.25 10.28
C VAL A 496 -19.55 4.16 10.28
N VAL A 497 -19.90 2.99 10.82
CA VAL A 497 -19.02 1.82 10.85
C VAL A 497 -19.60 0.67 10.04
N PHE A 498 -18.83 0.17 9.08
CA PHE A 498 -19.26 -0.97 8.28
C PHE A 498 -19.11 -2.30 9.04
N PRO A 499 -20.01 -3.27 8.82
CA PRO A 499 -19.90 -4.59 9.46
C PRO A 499 -18.60 -5.31 9.11
N ALA A 500 -18.09 -6.15 10.01
CA ALA A 500 -16.91 -6.97 9.76
C ALA A 500 -17.05 -7.89 8.53
N GLU A 501 -18.28 -8.25 8.17
CA GLU A 501 -18.62 -8.97 6.94
C GLU A 501 -18.19 -8.22 5.67
N TYR A 502 -18.34 -6.89 5.64
CA TYR A 502 -17.92 -6.06 4.50
C TYR A 502 -16.43 -6.27 4.18
N ARG A 503 -15.58 -6.17 5.22
CA ARG A 503 -14.14 -6.39 5.11
C ARG A 503 -13.81 -7.81 4.67
N ARG A 504 -14.48 -8.83 5.25
CA ARG A 504 -14.25 -10.24 4.89
C ARG A 504 -14.58 -10.50 3.42
N THR A 505 -15.70 -9.97 2.94
CA THR A 505 -16.12 -10.11 1.54
C THR A 505 -15.11 -9.42 0.62
N LEU A 506 -14.72 -8.19 0.91
CA LEU A 506 -13.76 -7.45 0.08
C LEU A 506 -12.38 -8.14 0.03
N VAL A 507 -11.88 -8.65 1.15
CA VAL A 507 -10.66 -9.48 1.23
C VAL A 507 -10.79 -10.76 0.39
N SER A 508 -11.94 -11.45 0.47
CA SER A 508 -12.19 -12.68 -0.28
C SER A 508 -12.15 -12.46 -1.80
N PHE A 509 -12.81 -11.40 -2.29
CA PHE A 509 -12.82 -11.08 -3.71
C PHE A 509 -11.47 -10.55 -4.20
N PHE A 510 -10.75 -9.79 -3.37
CA PHE A 510 -9.39 -9.39 -3.71
C PHE A 510 -8.46 -10.61 -3.87
N LYS A 511 -8.56 -11.61 -2.98
CA LYS A 511 -7.81 -12.87 -3.14
C LYS A 511 -8.19 -13.59 -4.44
N GLN A 512 -9.48 -13.70 -4.75
CA GLN A 512 -9.95 -14.32 -6.00
C GLN A 512 -9.42 -13.59 -7.25
N GLY A 513 -9.48 -12.26 -7.27
CA GLY A 513 -8.95 -11.45 -8.37
C GLY A 513 -7.44 -11.64 -8.55
N TYR A 514 -6.68 -11.62 -7.44
CA TYR A 514 -5.24 -11.88 -7.45
C TYR A 514 -4.91 -13.25 -8.06
N GLN A 515 -5.69 -14.28 -7.72
CA GLN A 515 -5.51 -15.61 -8.29
C GLN A 515 -5.80 -15.66 -9.78
N ILE A 516 -6.91 -15.08 -10.20
CA ILE A 516 -7.28 -15.00 -11.63
C ILE A 516 -6.18 -14.31 -12.43
N GLY A 517 -5.64 -13.21 -11.91
CA GLY A 517 -4.53 -12.50 -12.53
C GLY A 517 -3.27 -13.37 -12.65
N LYS A 518 -2.81 -13.95 -11.54
CA LYS A 518 -1.60 -14.78 -11.50
C LYS A 518 -1.69 -15.99 -12.44
N ILE A 519 -2.82 -16.70 -12.45
CA ILE A 519 -3.07 -17.84 -13.34
C ILE A 519 -3.04 -17.37 -14.79
N SER A 520 -3.75 -16.28 -15.11
CA SER A 520 -3.79 -15.76 -16.47
C SER A 520 -2.42 -15.36 -17.01
N ALA A 521 -1.57 -14.75 -16.18
CA ALA A 521 -0.18 -14.42 -16.54
C ALA A 521 0.69 -15.67 -16.73
N SER A 522 0.55 -16.65 -15.84
CA SER A 522 1.33 -17.90 -15.88
C SER A 522 0.97 -18.76 -17.10
N ASP A 523 -0.33 -18.84 -17.43
CA ASP A 523 -0.85 -19.52 -18.61
C ASP A 523 -0.29 -18.91 -19.90
N GLU A 524 -0.22 -17.58 -19.99
CA GLU A 524 0.40 -16.87 -21.12
C GLU A 524 1.90 -17.19 -21.27
N MET A 525 2.60 -17.41 -20.17
CA MET A 525 4.02 -17.79 -20.15
C MET A 525 4.25 -19.29 -20.39
N GLY A 526 3.20 -20.11 -20.45
CA GLY A 526 3.31 -21.57 -20.53
C GLY A 526 4.00 -22.20 -19.30
N LYS A 527 4.00 -21.49 -18.16
CA LYS A 527 4.58 -21.96 -16.90
C LYS A 527 3.47 -22.29 -15.91
N PRO A 528 3.61 -23.35 -15.09
CA PRO A 528 2.66 -23.59 -14.01
C PRO A 528 2.70 -22.42 -13.02
N ALA A 529 1.54 -21.89 -12.66
CA ALA A 529 1.43 -20.84 -11.64
C ALA A 529 2.04 -21.34 -10.33
N ALA A 530 3.00 -20.59 -9.78
CA ALA A 530 3.63 -20.95 -8.50
C ALA A 530 2.56 -21.12 -7.41
N LYS A 531 2.73 -22.08 -6.49
CA LYS A 531 1.84 -22.23 -5.33
C LYS A 531 1.70 -20.89 -4.61
N ASN A 532 0.50 -20.55 -4.19
CA ASN A 532 0.25 -19.28 -3.51
C ASN A 532 0.96 -19.27 -2.16
N GLY A 533 1.66 -18.17 -1.87
CA GLY A 533 1.73 -17.71 -0.48
C GLY A 533 0.32 -17.35 -0.04
N ASN A 534 -0.03 -17.63 1.21
CA ASN A 534 -1.40 -17.49 1.70
C ASN A 534 -1.81 -16.04 2.00
N ASP A 535 -0.90 -15.09 1.81
CA ASP A 535 -1.08 -13.71 2.22
C ASP A 535 -1.26 -12.71 1.07
N LEU A 536 -2.28 -11.86 1.23
CA LEU A 536 -2.36 -10.57 0.56
C LEU A 536 -1.15 -9.76 0.99
N THR A 537 -0.49 -9.06 0.06
CA THR A 537 0.62 -8.18 0.42
C THR A 537 0.18 -7.15 1.48
N LYS A 538 1.08 -6.72 2.37
CA LYS A 538 0.81 -5.66 3.36
C LYS A 538 0.15 -4.43 2.71
N ALA A 539 0.62 -4.06 1.52
CA ALA A 539 0.06 -3.00 0.69
C ALA A 539 -1.40 -3.26 0.28
N ALA A 540 -1.79 -4.50 -0.05
CA ALA A 540 -3.18 -4.85 -0.35
C ALA A 540 -4.07 -4.76 0.89
N VAL A 541 -3.58 -5.13 2.07
CA VAL A 541 -4.33 -5.02 3.33
C VAL A 541 -4.52 -3.54 3.75
N GLU A 542 -3.45 -2.74 3.69
CA GLU A 542 -3.49 -1.30 3.93
C GLU A 542 -4.44 -0.61 2.94
N TYR A 543 -4.38 -0.99 1.67
CA TYR A 543 -5.26 -0.49 0.63
C TYR A 543 -6.74 -0.83 0.88
N ILE A 544 -7.05 -2.06 1.28
CA ILE A 544 -8.40 -2.49 1.65
C ILE A 544 -8.94 -1.71 2.84
N ASN A 545 -8.12 -1.50 3.88
CA ASN A 545 -8.51 -0.71 5.05
C ASN A 545 -8.76 0.75 4.66
N TRP A 546 -7.92 1.34 3.81
CA TRP A 546 -8.11 2.70 3.30
C TRP A 546 -9.44 2.86 2.54
N ILE A 547 -9.83 1.92 1.67
CA ILE A 547 -11.15 1.96 0.98
C ILE A 547 -12.28 2.00 2.02
N ILE A 548 -12.21 1.13 3.04
CA ILE A 548 -13.24 0.99 4.06
C ILE A 548 -13.38 2.29 4.86
N GLU A 549 -12.26 2.83 5.35
CA GLU A 549 -12.22 4.10 6.09
C GLU A 549 -12.77 5.25 5.25
N LYS A 550 -12.34 5.35 3.99
CA LYS A 550 -12.79 6.39 3.06
C LYS A 550 -14.30 6.34 2.83
N GLN A 551 -14.87 5.15 2.61
CA GLN A 551 -16.31 4.99 2.39
C GLN A 551 -17.14 5.30 3.64
N GLN A 552 -16.65 4.91 4.81
CA GLN A 552 -17.27 5.24 6.09
C GLN A 552 -17.30 6.75 6.33
N ASP A 553 -16.18 7.44 6.07
CA ASP A 553 -16.08 8.90 6.21
C ASP A 553 -16.97 9.63 5.20
N ASP A 554 -16.93 9.24 3.93
CA ASP A 554 -17.72 9.89 2.88
C ASP A 554 -19.23 9.72 3.14
N LEU A 555 -19.67 8.55 3.64
CA LEU A 555 -21.06 8.31 4.02
C LEU A 555 -21.47 9.09 5.27
N THR A 556 -20.59 9.15 6.29
CA THR A 556 -20.83 9.97 7.49
C THR A 556 -21.04 11.43 7.11
N ASN A 557 -20.19 11.96 6.22
CA ASN A 557 -20.31 13.34 5.74
C ASN A 557 -21.56 13.55 4.87
N TYR A 558 -21.92 12.55 4.05
CA TYR A 558 -23.14 12.62 3.26
C TYR A 558 -24.39 12.63 4.15
N ALA A 559 -24.47 11.74 5.15
CA ALA A 559 -25.54 11.72 6.16
C ALA A 559 -25.66 13.07 6.89
N LYS A 560 -24.55 13.65 7.32
CA LYS A 560 -24.48 15.00 7.92
C LYS A 560 -25.01 16.09 6.99
N SER A 561 -24.71 16.00 5.70
CA SER A 561 -25.22 16.95 4.70
C SER A 561 -26.74 16.85 4.51
N LEU A 562 -27.31 15.63 4.61
CA LEU A 562 -28.76 15.41 4.53
C LEU A 562 -29.48 16.03 5.73
N VAL A 563 -28.93 15.90 6.95
CA VAL A 563 -29.44 16.61 8.15
C VAL A 563 -29.44 18.12 7.94
N MET A 564 -28.33 18.67 7.42
CA MET A 564 -28.22 20.12 7.16
C MET A 564 -29.24 20.62 6.12
N ASN A 565 -29.46 19.86 5.05
CA ASN A 565 -30.42 20.22 4.00
C ASN A 565 -31.87 20.14 4.49
N ARG A 566 -32.19 19.23 5.42
CA ARG A 566 -33.51 19.15 6.06
C ARG A 566 -33.80 20.36 6.94
N VAL A 567 -32.83 20.77 7.76
CA VAL A 567 -32.94 21.94 8.67
C VAL A 567 -33.17 23.25 7.90
N VAL A 568 -32.84 23.31 6.61
CA VAL A 568 -33.00 24.49 5.74
C VAL A 568 -34.38 24.55 5.04
N LEU A 569 -35.18 23.49 5.10
CA LEU A 569 -36.44 23.33 4.34
C LEU A 569 -37.60 22.83 5.23
N ASP A 570 -37.88 23.50 6.35
CA ASP A 570 -39.06 23.22 7.17
C ASP A 570 -40.21 24.17 6.78
N ASP A 571 -41.19 23.66 6.03
CA ASP A 571 -42.57 24.19 6.05
C ASP A 571 -43.65 23.14 5.67
N GLU A 572 -43.31 21.91 5.25
CA GLU A 572 -44.33 20.84 5.05
C GLU A 572 -43.90 19.44 5.56
N PRO A 573 -44.85 18.62 6.05
CA PRO A 573 -44.59 17.31 6.62
C PRO A 573 -44.45 16.25 5.50
N ILE A 574 -43.24 16.10 4.99
CA ILE A 574 -42.88 14.97 4.12
C ILE A 574 -42.48 13.78 5.00
N ASP A 575 -42.82 12.55 4.59
CA ASP A 575 -42.29 11.31 5.17
C ASP A 575 -40.81 11.16 4.76
N TYR A 576 -39.93 11.82 5.50
CA TYR A 576 -38.51 11.94 5.18
C TYR A 576 -37.78 10.59 5.16
N ASP A 577 -38.26 9.58 5.88
CA ASP A 577 -37.54 8.32 6.10
C ASP A 577 -37.34 7.55 4.79
N ALA A 578 -38.41 7.43 3.99
CA ALA A 578 -38.36 6.74 2.70
C ALA A 578 -37.52 7.49 1.66
N GLU A 579 -37.52 8.83 1.71
CA GLU A 579 -36.76 9.67 0.77
C GLU A 579 -35.27 9.71 1.13
N ILE A 580 -34.93 9.79 2.42
CA ILE A 580 -33.55 9.69 2.93
C ILE A 580 -32.96 8.32 2.58
N LEU A 581 -33.70 7.24 2.83
CA LEU A 581 -33.24 5.89 2.49
C LEU A 581 -32.95 5.77 0.99
N LYS A 582 -33.82 6.31 0.14
CA LYS A 582 -33.62 6.34 -1.32
C LYS A 582 -32.37 7.13 -1.72
N LEU A 583 -32.11 8.28 -1.08
CA LEU A 583 -30.92 9.09 -1.34
C LEU A 583 -29.62 8.37 -0.92
N ILE A 584 -29.62 7.71 0.24
CA ILE A 584 -28.47 6.93 0.72
C ILE A 584 -28.22 5.70 -0.16
N LEU A 585 -29.28 4.99 -0.58
CA LEU A 585 -29.17 3.86 -1.52
C LEU A 585 -28.65 4.32 -2.89
N ALA A 586 -29.11 5.47 -3.39
CA ALA A 586 -28.60 6.05 -4.63
C ALA A 586 -27.11 6.44 -4.50
N TRP A 587 -26.71 7.02 -3.37
CA TRP A 587 -25.30 7.30 -3.08
C TRP A 587 -24.47 6.01 -3.08
N PHE A 588 -24.92 4.96 -2.41
CA PHE A 588 -24.25 3.66 -2.44
C PHE A 588 -24.14 3.12 -3.86
N ALA A 589 -25.23 3.11 -4.63
CA ALA A 589 -25.20 2.63 -6.01
C ALA A 589 -24.12 3.32 -6.86
N THR A 590 -23.91 4.63 -6.68
CA THR A 590 -22.85 5.36 -7.39
C THR A 590 -21.44 4.98 -6.94
N LYS A 591 -21.20 4.76 -5.64
CA LYS A 591 -19.86 4.47 -5.09
C LYS A 591 -19.47 3.00 -5.19
N LEU A 592 -20.45 2.12 -5.13
CA LEU A 592 -20.29 0.67 -5.03
C LEU A 592 -19.83 0.08 -6.37
N MET A 593 -20.33 0.59 -7.50
CA MET A 593 -19.85 0.22 -8.83
C MET A 593 -18.37 0.62 -9.04
N ASP A 594 -18.01 1.86 -8.71
CA ASP A 594 -16.64 2.36 -8.84
C ASP A 594 -15.67 1.56 -7.96
N THR A 595 -16.07 1.26 -6.72
CA THR A 595 -15.28 0.47 -5.78
C THR A 595 -15.07 -0.95 -6.27
N ALA A 596 -16.15 -1.62 -6.69
CA ALA A 596 -16.09 -2.99 -7.20
C ALA A 596 -15.11 -3.08 -8.37
N SER A 597 -15.26 -2.16 -9.33
CA SER A 597 -14.42 -2.15 -10.50
C SER A 597 -12.96 -1.93 -10.16
N TYR A 598 -12.64 -0.90 -9.36
CA TYR A 598 -11.24 -0.60 -9.07
C TYR A 598 -10.60 -1.65 -8.18
N ALA A 599 -11.28 -2.14 -7.13
CA ALA A 599 -10.72 -3.12 -6.21
C ALA A 599 -10.40 -4.45 -6.90
N ILE A 600 -11.29 -4.90 -7.79
CA ILE A 600 -11.07 -6.13 -8.56
C ILE A 600 -10.00 -5.92 -9.63
N ALA A 601 -10.00 -4.76 -10.29
CA ALA A 601 -8.96 -4.41 -11.23
C ALA A 601 -7.57 -4.37 -10.62
N GLN A 602 -7.46 -3.82 -9.41
CA GLN A 602 -6.23 -3.80 -8.62
C GLN A 602 -5.80 -5.21 -8.26
N ALA A 603 -6.73 -6.04 -7.80
CA ALA A 603 -6.46 -7.42 -7.43
C ALA A 603 -5.89 -8.23 -8.61
N VAL A 604 -6.56 -8.20 -9.77
CA VAL A 604 -6.15 -8.92 -10.99
C VAL A 604 -4.78 -8.44 -11.47
N ASN A 605 -4.57 -7.13 -11.61
CA ASN A 605 -3.28 -6.58 -12.05
C ASN A 605 -2.15 -6.88 -11.07
N SER A 606 -2.40 -6.80 -9.75
CA SER A 606 -1.40 -7.17 -8.74
C SER A 606 -1.00 -8.65 -8.85
N GLY A 607 -1.98 -9.52 -9.12
CA GLY A 607 -1.73 -10.94 -9.36
C GLY A 607 -0.86 -11.17 -10.59
N ARG A 608 -1.15 -10.49 -11.71
CA ARG A 608 -0.34 -10.56 -12.94
C ARG A 608 1.08 -10.02 -12.72
N ASN A 609 1.19 -8.84 -12.13
CA ASN A 609 2.47 -8.16 -11.87
C ASN A 609 3.39 -8.93 -10.91
N SER A 610 2.85 -9.87 -10.14
CA SER A 610 3.64 -10.76 -9.28
C SER A 610 4.38 -11.88 -10.03
N VAL A 611 4.12 -12.04 -11.33
CA VAL A 611 4.67 -13.12 -12.16
C VAL A 611 5.82 -12.64 -13.05
N TRP A 612 5.90 -11.34 -13.34
CA TRP A 612 6.87 -10.77 -14.28
C TRP A 612 8.28 -10.71 -13.70
N ASP A 613 9.26 -11.08 -14.51
CA ASP A 613 10.68 -10.84 -14.24
C ASP A 613 11.09 -9.45 -14.77
N ASP A 614 12.13 -8.82 -14.22
CA ASP A 614 12.55 -7.44 -14.58
C ASP A 614 12.76 -7.23 -16.09
N ASP A 615 13.30 -8.24 -16.78
CA ASP A 615 13.65 -8.20 -18.20
C ASP A 615 12.49 -8.65 -19.11
N ASP A 616 11.32 -8.99 -18.55
CA ASP A 616 10.16 -9.35 -19.37
C ASP A 616 9.66 -8.16 -20.19
N VAL A 617 9.55 -8.34 -21.50
CA VAL A 617 9.01 -7.34 -22.43
C VAL A 617 7.48 -7.41 -22.43
N LEU A 618 6.86 -6.33 -21.97
CA LEU A 618 5.42 -6.25 -21.72
C LEU A 618 4.78 -5.17 -22.58
N GLU A 619 3.70 -5.54 -23.24
CA GLU A 619 2.79 -4.61 -23.91
C GLU A 619 1.69 -4.17 -22.95
N PHE A 620 1.43 -2.86 -22.86
CA PHE A 620 0.22 -2.33 -22.25
C PHE A 620 -0.97 -2.64 -23.17
N SER A 621 -1.93 -3.40 -22.66
CA SER A 621 -3.08 -3.87 -23.42
C SER A 621 -4.38 -3.41 -22.77
N ALA A 622 -5.24 -2.76 -23.55
CA ALA A 622 -6.53 -2.26 -23.11
C ALA A 622 -7.69 -2.87 -23.91
N ILE A 623 -8.82 -3.06 -23.24
CA ILE A 623 -10.07 -3.42 -23.92
C ILE A 623 -10.71 -2.16 -24.47
N LEU A 624 -10.48 -1.88 -25.75
CA LEU A 624 -10.93 -0.65 -26.42
C LEU A 624 -12.46 -0.63 -26.67
N ASP A 625 -13.24 -0.43 -25.61
CA ASP A 625 -14.69 -0.21 -25.64
C ASP A 625 -15.07 1.17 -25.06
N ALA A 626 -16.37 1.46 -24.97
CA ALA A 626 -16.89 2.70 -24.42
C ALA A 626 -16.41 3.07 -22.99
N ARG A 627 -15.79 2.14 -22.23
CA ARG A 627 -15.27 2.38 -20.88
C ARG A 627 -13.79 2.76 -20.86
N THR A 628 -13.07 2.62 -21.97
CA THR A 628 -11.65 2.92 -22.02
C THR A 628 -11.39 4.42 -22.01
N SER A 629 -10.52 4.85 -21.09
CA SER A 629 -10.11 6.26 -21.03
C SER A 629 -9.18 6.61 -22.19
N PRO A 630 -9.13 7.89 -22.60
CA PRO A 630 -8.15 8.36 -23.59
C PRO A 630 -6.70 8.03 -23.20
N GLY A 631 -6.38 8.10 -21.90
CA GLY A 631 -5.06 7.73 -21.38
C GLY A 631 -4.73 6.25 -21.53
N CYS A 632 -5.69 5.35 -21.32
CA CYS A 632 -5.49 3.91 -21.54
C CYS A 632 -5.44 3.55 -23.04
N SER A 633 -6.22 4.25 -23.88
CA SER A 633 -6.14 4.11 -25.34
C SER A 633 -4.78 4.56 -25.90
N ALA A 634 -4.24 5.66 -25.38
CA ALA A 634 -2.93 6.16 -25.79
C ALA A 634 -1.75 5.25 -25.37
N LEU A 635 -1.93 4.48 -24.29
CA LEU A 635 -0.96 3.47 -23.84
C LEU A 635 -1.14 2.12 -24.54
N ASP A 636 -2.29 1.83 -25.15
CA ASP A 636 -2.53 0.55 -25.83
C ASP A 636 -1.48 0.29 -26.93
N GLY A 637 -0.86 -0.88 -26.89
CA GLY A 637 0.21 -1.26 -27.81
C GLY A 637 1.59 -0.69 -27.47
N LYS A 638 1.77 0.00 -26.33
CA LYS A 638 3.09 0.47 -25.87
C LYS A 638 3.85 -0.66 -25.21
N VAL A 639 5.14 -0.76 -25.53
CA VAL A 639 5.99 -1.89 -25.17
C VAL A 639 7.23 -1.38 -24.46
N MET A 640 7.48 -1.91 -23.27
CA MET A 640 8.68 -1.66 -22.46
C MET A 640 9.00 -2.92 -21.64
N THR A 641 10.18 -2.99 -21.06
CA THR A 641 10.48 -4.03 -20.05
C THR A 641 9.70 -3.78 -18.76
N TRP A 642 9.48 -4.82 -17.95
CA TRP A 642 8.81 -4.68 -16.66
C TRP A 642 9.55 -3.70 -15.73
N LYS A 643 10.88 -3.77 -15.70
CA LYS A 643 11.72 -2.84 -14.96
C LYS A 643 11.53 -1.39 -15.37
N GLU A 644 11.37 -1.11 -16.67
CA GLU A 644 11.11 0.25 -17.15
C GLU A 644 9.68 0.70 -16.80
N TRP A 645 8.67 -0.18 -16.91
CA TRP A 645 7.30 0.13 -16.46
C TRP A 645 7.24 0.49 -14.98
N GLN A 646 8.04 -0.15 -14.13
CA GLN A 646 8.14 0.17 -12.71
C GLN A 646 8.69 1.59 -12.42
N THR A 647 9.40 2.20 -13.36
CA THR A 647 9.86 3.60 -13.23
C THR A 647 8.74 4.62 -13.46
N TYR A 648 7.59 4.19 -14.00
CA TYR A 648 6.39 5.01 -14.21
C TYR A 648 5.15 4.40 -13.52
N PRO A 649 5.09 4.38 -12.18
CA PRO A 649 3.98 3.75 -11.44
C PRO A 649 2.58 4.27 -11.84
N GLU A 650 2.48 5.52 -12.30
CA GLU A 650 1.24 6.16 -12.76
C GLU A 650 0.65 5.53 -14.04
N TYR A 651 1.45 4.77 -14.78
CA TYR A 651 1.02 4.05 -15.98
C TYR A 651 0.68 2.59 -15.70
N ILE A 652 0.99 2.06 -14.51
CA ILE A 652 0.68 0.69 -14.13
C ILE A 652 -0.83 0.58 -13.87
N PRO A 653 -1.58 -0.31 -14.56
CA PRO A 653 -2.99 -0.50 -14.29
C PRO A 653 -3.28 -1.05 -12.88
N PRO A 654 -4.45 -0.75 -12.29
CA PRO A 654 -5.54 0.10 -12.81
C PRO A 654 -5.29 1.62 -12.63
N ARG A 655 -5.50 2.39 -13.70
CA ARG A 655 -5.25 3.84 -13.70
C ARG A 655 -6.46 4.70 -13.31
N HIS A 656 -7.66 4.14 -13.36
CA HIS A 656 -8.93 4.81 -13.06
C HIS A 656 -10.01 3.79 -12.68
N PHE A 657 -11.14 4.25 -12.12
CA PHE A 657 -12.33 3.41 -11.94
C PHE A 657 -12.80 2.87 -13.30
N ASN A 658 -13.27 1.62 -13.39
CA ASN A 658 -13.63 0.98 -14.67
C ASN A 658 -12.46 0.68 -15.61
N CYS A 659 -11.21 0.74 -15.12
CA CYS A 659 -10.02 0.35 -15.89
C CYS A 659 -9.94 -1.17 -16.06
N ARG A 660 -9.89 -1.64 -17.30
CA ARG A 660 -9.69 -3.05 -17.68
C ARG A 660 -8.45 -3.23 -18.55
N SER A 661 -7.46 -2.40 -18.28
CA SER A 661 -6.14 -2.51 -18.89
C SER A 661 -5.25 -3.40 -18.03
N THR A 662 -4.29 -4.06 -18.67
CA THR A 662 -3.27 -4.91 -18.03
C THR A 662 -2.03 -4.98 -18.92
N PHE A 663 -0.94 -5.51 -18.37
CA PHE A 663 0.22 -5.92 -19.16
C PHE A 663 0.07 -7.33 -19.71
N THR A 664 0.51 -7.53 -20.96
CA THR A 664 0.60 -8.82 -21.65
C THR A 664 2.03 -9.02 -22.13
N ARG A 665 2.59 -10.22 -21.94
CA ARG A 665 3.96 -10.52 -22.36
C ARG A 665 4.04 -10.73 -23.88
N LEU A 666 5.07 -10.18 -24.52
CA LEU A 666 5.37 -10.44 -25.94
C LEU A 666 6.42 -11.55 -26.07
N LEU A 667 6.19 -12.50 -26.98
CA LEU A 667 7.09 -13.62 -27.27
C LEU A 667 7.66 -13.50 -28.70
N GLY A 668 8.99 -13.53 -28.83
CA GLY A 668 9.69 -13.46 -30.12
C GLY A 668 11.21 -13.65 -29.97
N ASP A 669 11.91 -13.83 -31.10
CA ASP A 669 13.37 -14.08 -31.11
C ASP A 669 14.18 -12.82 -30.70
N ASN A 670 13.67 -11.62 -30.99
CA ASN A 670 14.26 -10.31 -30.60
C ASN A 670 13.18 -9.33 -30.10
N PRO A 671 12.68 -9.46 -28.86
CA PRO A 671 11.62 -8.60 -28.34
C PRO A 671 12.13 -7.19 -27.95
N GLU A 672 13.43 -6.97 -27.80
CA GLU A 672 14.02 -5.65 -27.52
C GLU A 672 13.90 -4.66 -28.69
N ASP A 673 13.83 -5.16 -29.93
CA ASP A 673 13.65 -4.35 -31.14
C ASP A 673 12.23 -3.74 -31.23
N GLU A 674 11.32 -4.14 -30.34
CA GLU A 674 9.92 -3.72 -30.28
C GLU A 674 9.65 -2.59 -29.30
N ILE A 675 10.63 -2.19 -28.48
CA ILE A 675 10.46 -1.19 -27.43
C ILE A 675 9.95 0.13 -28.03
N ASN A 676 8.76 0.54 -27.57
CA ASN A 676 8.09 1.77 -27.97
C ASN A 676 7.45 2.39 -26.72
N PRO A 677 8.22 3.18 -25.96
CA PRO A 677 7.74 3.77 -24.72
C PRO A 677 6.63 4.80 -24.97
N PRO A 678 5.78 5.05 -23.96
CA PRO A 678 4.73 6.04 -24.07
C PRO A 678 5.29 7.47 -24.20
N ASN A 679 4.53 8.33 -24.86
CA ASN A 679 4.88 9.74 -24.96
C ASN A 679 4.41 10.49 -23.71
N ASN A 680 5.30 10.68 -22.74
CA ASN A 680 4.98 11.33 -21.46
C ASN A 680 4.37 12.73 -21.60
N MET A 681 4.75 13.49 -22.63
CA MET A 681 4.18 14.82 -22.87
C MET A 681 2.73 14.75 -23.33
N GLN A 682 2.41 13.81 -24.23
CA GLN A 682 1.03 13.58 -24.66
C GLN A 682 0.18 13.05 -23.49
N MET A 683 0.74 12.14 -22.68
CA MET A 683 0.07 11.62 -21.49
C MET A 683 -0.25 12.74 -20.49
N HIS A 684 0.71 13.64 -20.27
CA HIS A 684 0.51 14.82 -19.44
C HIS A 684 -0.59 15.75 -19.98
N ASN A 685 -0.60 16.01 -21.30
CA ASN A 685 -1.62 16.85 -21.94
C ASN A 685 -3.03 16.25 -21.82
N ILE A 686 -3.17 14.94 -22.04
CA ILE A 686 -4.43 14.22 -21.88
C ILE A 686 -4.93 14.34 -20.43
N GLU A 687 -4.05 14.10 -19.44
CA GLU A 687 -4.40 14.24 -18.02
C GLU A 687 -4.74 15.68 -17.64
N LYS A 688 -4.03 16.66 -18.21
CA LYS A 688 -4.29 18.09 -18.01
C LYS A 688 -5.68 18.46 -18.51
N ILE A 689 -6.05 18.08 -19.74
CA ILE A 689 -7.39 18.36 -20.31
C ILE A 689 -8.48 17.71 -19.45
N GLN A 690 -8.22 16.49 -18.97
CA GLN A 690 -9.17 15.75 -18.14
C GLN A 690 -9.40 16.42 -16.77
N ARG A 691 -8.32 16.76 -16.04
CA ARG A 691 -8.39 17.27 -14.66
C ARG A 691 -8.67 18.77 -14.56
N THR A 692 -8.25 19.58 -15.53
CA THR A 692 -8.36 21.04 -15.47
C THR A 692 -9.78 21.49 -15.83
N PRO A 693 -10.52 22.22 -14.98
CA PRO A 693 -11.84 22.76 -15.32
C PRO A 693 -11.83 23.52 -16.66
N LYS A 694 -12.91 23.36 -17.45
CA LYS A 694 -13.00 23.99 -18.80
C LYS A 694 -12.73 25.51 -18.80
N PRO A 695 -13.22 26.31 -17.82
CA PRO A 695 -12.93 27.75 -17.78
C PRO A 695 -11.43 28.06 -17.72
N GLN A 696 -10.66 27.29 -16.94
CA GLN A 696 -9.21 27.47 -16.82
C GLN A 696 -8.49 27.11 -18.13
N LEU A 697 -8.93 26.06 -18.84
CA LEU A 697 -8.39 25.72 -20.16
C LEU A 697 -8.59 26.86 -21.19
N ILE A 698 -9.72 27.58 -21.11
CA ILE A 698 -10.01 28.71 -22.00
C ILE A 698 -9.14 29.93 -21.68
N GLU A 699 -8.84 30.17 -20.40
CA GLU A 699 -7.90 31.22 -19.98
C GLU A 699 -6.49 30.95 -20.51
N GLU A 700 -6.07 29.68 -20.55
CA GLU A 700 -4.77 29.29 -21.10
C GLU A 700 -4.70 29.39 -22.63
N ASN A 701 -5.75 28.95 -23.34
CA ASN A 701 -5.84 29.06 -24.80
C ASN A 701 -7.29 29.40 -25.23
N PRO A 702 -7.55 30.65 -25.67
CA PRO A 702 -8.88 31.08 -26.11
C PRO A 702 -9.49 30.25 -27.25
N TYR A 703 -8.66 29.63 -28.11
CA TYR A 703 -9.14 28.75 -29.20
C TYR A 703 -9.87 27.51 -28.68
N MET A 704 -9.63 27.09 -27.43
CA MET A 704 -10.32 25.95 -26.83
C MET A 704 -11.80 26.22 -26.50
N ALA A 705 -12.23 27.49 -26.47
CA ALA A 705 -13.60 27.88 -26.11
C ALA A 705 -14.67 27.21 -26.98
N GLN A 706 -14.38 27.04 -28.27
CA GLN A 706 -15.30 26.46 -29.24
C GLN A 706 -15.45 24.93 -29.10
N TYR A 707 -14.53 24.25 -28.42
CA TYR A 707 -14.53 22.79 -28.28
C TYR A 707 -15.01 22.34 -26.89
N THR A 708 -15.56 21.14 -26.83
CA THR A 708 -15.82 20.40 -25.60
C THR A 708 -14.56 19.69 -25.16
N LYS A 709 -14.45 19.32 -23.88
CA LYS A 709 -13.33 18.50 -23.41
C LYS A 709 -13.19 17.18 -24.18
N ALA A 710 -14.31 16.55 -24.56
CA ALA A 710 -14.30 15.34 -25.37
C ALA A 710 -13.69 15.56 -26.75
N GLU A 711 -14.05 16.66 -27.42
CA GLU A 711 -13.44 17.03 -28.71
C GLU A 711 -11.95 17.36 -28.54
N LEU A 712 -11.56 18.13 -27.51
CA LEU A 712 -10.14 18.42 -27.24
C LEU A 712 -9.32 17.15 -26.98
N MET A 713 -9.87 16.19 -26.24
CA MET A 713 -9.21 14.89 -26.02
C MET A 713 -9.07 14.10 -27.32
N SER A 714 -10.09 14.02 -28.17
CA SER A 714 -9.97 13.33 -29.47
C SER A 714 -8.97 14.01 -30.41
N ILE A 715 -8.85 15.34 -30.35
CA ILE A 715 -7.82 16.09 -31.09
C ILE A 715 -6.43 15.74 -30.55
N GLU A 716 -6.22 15.75 -29.24
CA GLU A 716 -4.93 15.38 -28.62
C GLU A 716 -4.55 13.90 -28.89
N THR A 717 -5.54 12.99 -28.87
CA THR A 717 -5.32 11.59 -29.23
C THR A 717 -4.90 11.47 -30.70
N TYR A 718 -5.55 12.21 -31.60
CA TYR A 718 -5.19 12.25 -33.02
C TYR A 718 -3.78 12.82 -33.25
N LYS A 719 -3.35 13.83 -32.46
CA LYS A 719 -1.99 14.38 -32.50
C LYS A 719 -0.90 13.37 -32.12
N GLY A 720 -1.19 12.39 -31.27
CA GLY A 720 -0.26 11.30 -30.97
C GLY A 720 -0.44 10.09 -31.86
N ASN A 721 -0.63 8.89 -31.28
CA ASN A 721 -0.72 7.65 -32.08
C ASN A 721 -2.15 7.30 -32.54
N GLY A 722 -3.17 8.07 -32.12
CA GLY A 722 -4.58 7.78 -32.42
C GLY A 722 -4.92 7.79 -33.91
N PHE A 723 -4.20 8.57 -34.73
CA PHE A 723 -4.40 8.61 -36.18
C PHE A 723 -4.24 7.25 -36.84
N ILE A 724 -3.39 6.36 -36.30
CA ILE A 724 -3.12 5.04 -36.88
C ILE A 724 -4.40 4.21 -36.87
N ASN A 725 -5.06 4.13 -35.71
CA ASN A 725 -6.29 3.36 -35.55
C ASN A 725 -7.41 3.98 -36.41
N ILE A 726 -7.60 5.29 -36.32
CA ILE A 726 -8.66 6.01 -37.03
C ILE A 726 -8.51 5.91 -38.55
N ASN A 727 -7.33 6.20 -39.10
CA ASN A 727 -7.13 6.25 -40.54
C ASN A 727 -7.11 4.83 -41.15
N GLN A 728 -6.53 3.83 -40.50
CA GLN A 728 -6.55 2.45 -41.03
C GLN A 728 -7.96 1.86 -41.06
N THR A 729 -8.80 2.17 -40.07
CA THR A 729 -10.20 1.79 -40.07
C THR A 729 -10.99 2.50 -41.19
N LEU A 730 -10.77 3.81 -41.39
CA LEU A 730 -11.40 4.56 -42.47
C LEU A 730 -10.95 4.11 -43.87
N LEU A 731 -9.72 3.60 -44.00
CA LEU A 731 -9.20 2.99 -45.23
C LEU A 731 -9.72 1.54 -45.45
N GLY A 732 -10.54 1.01 -44.53
CA GLY A 732 -11.08 -0.35 -44.61
C GLY A 732 -10.03 -1.45 -44.34
N ARG A 733 -8.87 -1.09 -43.78
CA ARG A 733 -7.77 -2.02 -43.47
C ARG A 733 -7.88 -2.61 -42.06
N ARG A 734 -8.71 -2.03 -41.20
CA ARG A 734 -9.04 -2.52 -39.85
C ARG A 734 -10.55 -2.49 -39.64
N PRO A 735 -11.12 -3.42 -38.85
CA PRO A 735 -12.52 -3.33 -38.45
C PRO A 735 -12.79 -2.05 -37.64
N MET A 736 -14.01 -1.53 -37.74
CA MET A 736 -14.44 -0.40 -36.90
C MET A 736 -14.59 -0.86 -35.46
N ASN A 737 -13.94 -0.16 -34.53
CA ASN A 737 -14.13 -0.32 -33.08
C ASN A 737 -14.82 0.93 -32.49
N GLU A 738 -15.49 0.76 -31.34
CA GLU A 738 -16.29 1.82 -30.70
C GLU A 738 -15.46 3.08 -30.40
N TYR A 739 -14.17 2.90 -30.10
CA TYR A 739 -13.24 4.00 -29.83
C TYR A 739 -12.93 4.82 -31.07
N ALA A 740 -12.54 4.18 -32.18
CA ALA A 740 -12.32 4.85 -33.45
C ALA A 740 -13.62 5.52 -33.92
N GLU A 741 -14.78 4.89 -33.75
CA GLU A 741 -16.08 5.49 -34.08
C GLU A 741 -16.36 6.74 -33.23
N ALA A 742 -16.10 6.69 -31.92
CA ALA A 742 -16.25 7.82 -31.02
C ALA A 742 -15.32 8.98 -31.39
N ASP A 743 -14.02 8.72 -31.60
CA ASP A 743 -13.05 9.73 -31.99
C ASP A 743 -13.35 10.31 -33.37
N ILE A 744 -13.73 9.47 -34.36
CA ILE A 744 -14.18 9.94 -35.68
C ILE A 744 -15.37 10.88 -35.52
N LYS A 745 -16.34 10.55 -34.67
CA LYS A 745 -17.52 11.38 -34.41
C LYS A 745 -17.18 12.70 -33.73
N GLN A 746 -16.23 12.71 -32.78
CA GLN A 746 -15.80 13.96 -32.14
C GLN A 746 -14.94 14.80 -33.08
N LEU A 747 -14.05 14.21 -33.88
CA LEU A 747 -13.27 14.91 -34.89
C LEU A 747 -14.17 15.49 -35.99
N ASP A 748 -15.16 14.74 -36.49
CA ASP A 748 -16.16 15.24 -37.43
C ASP A 748 -16.95 16.44 -36.85
N LYS A 749 -17.25 16.43 -35.54
CA LYS A 749 -17.88 17.58 -34.87
C LYS A 749 -16.92 18.75 -34.75
N ALA A 750 -15.69 18.51 -34.29
CA ALA A 750 -14.67 19.54 -34.12
C ALA A 750 -14.35 20.26 -35.43
N ILE A 751 -14.12 19.51 -36.51
CA ILE A 751 -13.86 20.06 -37.85
C ILE A 751 -15.03 20.91 -38.36
N LYS A 752 -16.28 20.59 -37.99
CA LYS A 752 -17.47 21.36 -38.39
C LYS A 752 -17.62 22.70 -37.66
N LYS A 753 -16.91 22.93 -36.55
CA LYS A 753 -17.04 24.15 -35.76
C LYS A 753 -16.30 25.34 -36.35
N THR A 754 -15.29 25.06 -37.16
CA THR A 754 -14.43 26.04 -37.82
C THR A 754 -14.54 25.92 -39.33
N LYS A 755 -14.42 27.05 -40.02
CA LYS A 755 -14.48 27.14 -41.48
C LYS A 755 -13.40 28.08 -41.98
N LEU A 756 -12.86 27.81 -43.16
CA LEU A 756 -11.88 28.69 -43.79
C LEU A 756 -12.50 30.05 -44.09
N GLU A 757 -11.83 31.14 -43.69
CA GLU A 757 -12.30 32.50 -43.90
C GLU A 757 -12.13 32.98 -45.35
N LYS A 758 -11.20 32.37 -46.07
CA LYS A 758 -10.82 32.64 -47.46
C LYS A 758 -10.35 31.35 -48.13
N ASP A 759 -10.17 31.39 -49.43
CA ASP A 759 -9.52 30.30 -50.15
C ASP A 759 -8.06 30.15 -49.67
N VAL A 760 -7.66 28.92 -49.37
CA VAL A 760 -6.31 28.58 -48.87
C VAL A 760 -5.68 27.54 -49.78
N VAL A 761 -4.43 27.76 -50.18
CA VAL A 761 -3.64 26.76 -50.90
C VAL A 761 -3.02 25.81 -49.89
N LEU A 762 -3.26 24.52 -50.07
CA LEU A 762 -2.79 23.46 -49.19
C LEU A 762 -1.85 22.52 -49.94
N TYR A 763 -0.86 22.03 -49.21
CA TYR A 763 0.19 21.14 -49.68
C TYR A 763 0.13 19.81 -48.95
N ARG A 764 0.51 18.76 -49.68
CA ARG A 764 0.63 17.42 -49.12
C ARG A 764 1.71 16.63 -49.85
N GLY A 765 2.76 16.25 -49.15
CA GLY A 765 3.78 15.34 -49.68
C GLY A 765 3.25 13.92 -49.76
N ILE A 766 3.62 13.17 -50.80
CA ILE A 766 3.34 11.73 -50.90
C ILE A 766 4.34 11.00 -51.81
N GLY A 767 4.79 9.81 -51.40
CA GLY A 767 5.48 8.87 -52.29
C GLY A 767 4.51 7.85 -52.85
N LEU A 768 4.64 7.45 -54.12
CA LEU A 768 3.79 6.42 -54.74
C LEU A 768 4.66 5.48 -55.58
N GLU A 769 4.43 4.18 -55.51
CA GLU A 769 5.06 3.21 -56.43
C GLU A 769 4.58 3.42 -57.86
N SER A 770 3.30 3.75 -58.02
CA SER A 770 2.62 3.94 -59.29
C SER A 770 2.77 5.39 -59.77
N LYS A 771 3.00 5.58 -61.07
CA LYS A 771 3.11 6.93 -61.65
C LYS A 771 1.72 7.55 -61.83
N LEU A 772 1.53 8.76 -61.32
CA LEU A 772 0.32 9.54 -61.57
C LEU A 772 0.26 10.01 -63.03
N SER A 773 -0.94 9.97 -63.60
CA SER A 773 -1.27 10.52 -64.90
C SER A 773 -2.31 11.64 -64.77
N VAL A 774 -2.32 12.56 -65.74
CA VAL A 774 -3.37 13.59 -65.82
C VAL A 774 -4.75 12.90 -65.93
N ASN A 775 -5.73 13.43 -65.19
CA ASN A 775 -7.07 12.89 -64.97
C ASN A 775 -7.16 11.61 -64.11
N ASP A 776 -6.10 11.21 -63.41
CA ASP A 776 -6.25 10.21 -62.34
C ASP A 776 -7.02 10.80 -61.15
N ILE A 777 -7.80 9.95 -60.49
CA ILE A 777 -8.59 10.33 -59.32
C ILE A 777 -7.95 9.71 -58.07
N VAL A 778 -7.48 10.58 -57.18
CA VAL A 778 -6.98 10.26 -55.86
C VAL A 778 -8.18 10.30 -54.89
N ASP A 779 -8.67 9.12 -54.52
CA ASP A 779 -9.77 8.99 -53.55
C ASP A 779 -9.19 8.83 -52.13
N ASN A 780 -9.49 9.79 -51.25
CA ASN A 780 -9.12 9.72 -49.85
C ASN A 780 -10.36 9.58 -48.94
N PRO A 781 -10.71 8.36 -48.52
CA PRO A 781 -11.87 8.11 -47.68
C PRO A 781 -11.68 8.54 -46.21
N ASN A 782 -10.45 8.82 -45.76
CA ASN A 782 -10.15 9.25 -44.39
C ASN A 782 -10.01 10.78 -44.27
N PHE A 783 -9.64 11.29 -43.08
CA PHE A 783 -9.38 12.72 -42.87
C PHE A 783 -8.16 13.18 -43.67
N LEU A 784 -8.34 14.20 -44.52
CA LEU A 784 -7.27 14.67 -45.39
C LEU A 784 -6.37 15.65 -44.61
N SER A 785 -5.28 15.11 -44.02
CA SER A 785 -4.20 15.90 -43.40
C SER A 785 -3.36 16.61 -44.48
N THR A 786 -3.15 17.92 -44.26
CA THR A 786 -2.47 18.85 -45.17
C THR A 786 -1.71 19.91 -44.38
N SER A 787 -0.78 20.60 -45.02
CA SER A 787 -0.07 21.75 -44.43
C SER A 787 -0.23 22.99 -45.32
N THR A 788 -0.22 24.19 -44.74
CA THR A 788 0.00 25.43 -45.53
C THR A 788 1.48 25.66 -45.83
N SER A 789 2.38 24.90 -45.22
CA SER A 789 3.82 24.96 -45.42
C SER A 789 4.29 24.07 -46.57
N GLN A 790 4.97 24.69 -47.55
CA GLN A 790 5.61 24.00 -48.66
C GLN A 790 6.78 23.13 -48.17
N ASP A 791 7.58 23.67 -47.25
CA ASP A 791 8.74 23.01 -46.65
C ASP A 791 8.39 21.63 -46.10
N VAL A 792 7.34 21.54 -45.26
CA VAL A 792 6.90 20.29 -44.63
C VAL A 792 6.51 19.24 -45.67
N SER A 793 5.79 19.65 -46.71
CA SER A 793 5.32 18.74 -47.76
C SER A 793 6.45 18.26 -48.67
N ILE A 794 7.40 19.13 -48.99
CA ILE A 794 8.59 18.81 -49.81
C ILE A 794 9.54 17.90 -49.03
N GLU A 795 9.76 18.19 -47.74
CA GLU A 795 10.57 17.37 -46.84
C GLU A 795 10.10 15.92 -46.82
N PHE A 796 8.79 15.71 -46.69
CA PHE A 796 8.24 14.36 -46.75
C PHE A 796 8.44 13.69 -48.09
N ALA A 797 8.06 14.37 -49.18
CA ALA A 797 8.16 13.81 -50.53
C ALA A 797 9.61 13.40 -50.82
N GLN A 798 10.59 14.18 -50.34
CA GLN A 798 12.01 13.87 -50.50
C GLN A 798 12.45 12.61 -49.76
N GLN A 799 11.88 12.35 -48.58
CA GLN A 799 12.15 11.16 -47.76
C GLN A 799 11.37 9.91 -48.20
N ALA A 800 10.41 10.05 -49.12
CA ALA A 800 9.57 8.95 -49.53
C ALA A 800 10.25 8.01 -50.55
N ASP A 801 9.95 6.72 -50.44
CA ASP A 801 10.32 5.71 -51.43
C ASP A 801 9.39 5.77 -52.66
N GLY A 802 9.91 5.42 -53.84
CA GLY A 802 9.14 5.42 -55.09
C GLY A 802 9.11 6.78 -55.81
N ASN A 803 8.02 7.07 -56.53
CA ASN A 803 7.84 8.35 -57.22
C ASN A 803 7.39 9.41 -56.21
N LYS A 804 8.12 10.52 -56.15
CA LYS A 804 7.93 11.58 -55.16
C LYS A 804 6.98 12.64 -55.68
N TYR A 805 5.91 12.91 -54.95
CA TYR A 805 4.89 13.89 -55.32
C TYR A 805 4.63 14.88 -54.20
N VAL A 806 4.29 16.12 -54.59
CA VAL A 806 3.62 17.07 -53.69
C VAL A 806 2.31 17.47 -54.33
N PHE A 807 1.20 17.16 -53.67
CA PHE A 807 -0.13 17.56 -54.08
C PHE A 807 -0.36 19.01 -53.67
N ILE A 808 -0.79 19.83 -54.61
CA ILE A 808 -1.14 21.23 -54.38
C ILE A 808 -2.60 21.40 -54.78
N PHE A 809 -3.42 21.95 -53.90
CA PHE A 809 -4.81 22.28 -54.23
C PHE A 809 -5.34 23.45 -53.42
N LYS A 810 -6.36 24.13 -53.96
CA LYS A 810 -7.06 25.23 -53.30
C LYS A 810 -8.26 24.68 -52.52
N ALA A 811 -8.24 24.82 -51.20
CA ALA A 811 -9.39 24.60 -50.35
C ALA A 811 -10.24 25.89 -50.31
N PRO A 812 -11.53 25.83 -50.70
CA PRO A 812 -12.37 27.00 -50.82
C PRO A 812 -12.75 27.58 -49.45
N LYS A 813 -13.06 28.88 -49.46
CA LYS A 813 -13.75 29.57 -48.37
C LYS A 813 -14.95 28.75 -47.88
N ASP A 814 -15.25 28.85 -46.59
CA ASP A 814 -16.33 28.16 -45.89
C ASP A 814 -16.16 26.64 -45.75
N MET A 815 -15.05 26.05 -46.23
CA MET A 815 -14.74 24.65 -46.03
C MET A 815 -14.48 24.35 -44.54
N PRO A 816 -15.14 23.33 -43.96
CA PRO A 816 -14.82 22.86 -42.61
C PRO A 816 -13.39 22.33 -42.53
N TYR A 817 -12.66 22.80 -41.53
CA TYR A 817 -11.27 22.40 -41.27
C TYR A 817 -11.00 22.45 -39.77
N LEU A 818 -9.95 21.75 -39.34
CA LEU A 818 -9.40 21.89 -37.99
C LEU A 818 -7.94 22.32 -38.09
N ASP A 819 -7.62 23.44 -37.44
CA ASP A 819 -6.25 23.91 -37.25
C ASP A 819 -5.64 23.15 -36.07
N MET A 820 -4.80 22.16 -36.37
CA MET A 820 -4.30 21.24 -35.35
C MET A 820 -3.34 21.89 -34.36
N GLU A 821 -2.65 22.96 -34.78
CA GLU A 821 -1.65 23.66 -33.97
C GLU A 821 -2.29 24.75 -33.10
N LYS A 822 -3.23 25.54 -33.62
CA LYS A 822 -3.87 26.59 -32.81
C LYS A 822 -4.72 26.05 -31.67
N VAL A 823 -5.33 24.87 -31.85
CA VAL A 823 -6.28 24.32 -30.88
C VAL A 823 -5.58 23.71 -29.66
N LEU A 824 -4.42 23.06 -29.84
CA LEU A 824 -3.62 22.45 -28.77
C LEU A 824 -2.14 22.70 -29.05
N VAL A 825 -1.64 23.89 -28.69
CA VAL A 825 -0.23 24.27 -28.90
C VAL A 825 0.70 23.36 -28.09
N ASP A 826 1.67 22.74 -28.75
CA ASP A 826 2.72 21.96 -28.08
C ASP A 826 3.72 22.92 -27.41
N ASN A 827 3.43 23.35 -26.17
CA ASN A 827 4.34 24.16 -25.37
C ASN A 827 5.56 23.33 -24.92
N GLY A 828 6.54 23.10 -25.79
CA GLY A 828 7.76 22.39 -25.35
C GLY A 828 8.80 21.97 -26.38
N VAL A 829 8.61 22.14 -27.69
CA VAL A 829 9.66 21.85 -28.67
C VAL A 829 9.76 23.03 -29.63
N THR A 830 10.92 23.68 -29.67
CA THR A 830 11.30 24.58 -30.76
C THR A 830 11.39 23.79 -32.05
N SER A 831 10.26 23.57 -32.72
CA SER A 831 10.25 23.28 -34.14
C SER A 831 10.70 24.55 -34.86
N MET A 832 11.77 24.48 -35.65
CA MET A 832 12.18 25.61 -36.50
C MET A 832 11.20 25.86 -37.67
N THR A 833 10.14 25.04 -37.80
CA THR A 833 9.07 25.18 -38.79
C THR A 833 7.71 25.16 -38.11
N ASP A 834 6.94 26.24 -38.24
CA ASP A 834 5.50 26.20 -37.99
C ASP A 834 4.89 25.20 -38.98
N GLU A 835 4.22 24.16 -38.46
CA GLU A 835 3.81 23.03 -39.30
C GLU A 835 2.50 23.29 -40.05
N ASP A 836 1.76 24.31 -39.60
CA ASP A 836 0.50 24.79 -40.15
C ASP A 836 -0.46 23.67 -40.61
N GLU A 837 -0.61 22.61 -39.80
CA GLU A 837 -1.42 21.45 -40.19
C GLU A 837 -2.91 21.80 -40.18
N TYR A 838 -3.52 21.69 -41.36
CA TYR A 838 -4.95 21.79 -41.56
C TYR A 838 -5.50 20.38 -41.82
N LEU A 839 -6.35 19.90 -40.91
CA LEU A 839 -7.04 18.64 -41.05
C LEU A 839 -8.43 18.87 -41.67
N LEU A 840 -8.64 18.36 -42.89
CA LEU A 840 -9.90 18.49 -43.60
C LEU A 840 -10.84 17.31 -43.32
N SER A 841 -12.15 17.55 -43.47
CA SER A 841 -13.18 16.52 -43.29
C SER A 841 -12.93 15.30 -44.18
N ARG A 842 -13.30 14.10 -43.71
CA ARG A 842 -13.09 12.85 -44.45
C ARG A 842 -13.81 12.75 -45.79
N GLY A 843 -13.31 11.87 -46.67
CA GLY A 843 -13.95 11.53 -47.95
C GLY A 843 -13.64 12.48 -49.10
N LYS A 844 -12.43 13.04 -49.15
CA LYS A 844 -12.03 13.99 -50.20
C LYS A 844 -11.52 13.25 -51.44
N LYS A 845 -11.91 13.72 -52.62
CA LYS A 845 -11.40 13.21 -53.90
C LYS A 845 -10.72 14.33 -54.66
N LEU A 846 -9.55 14.04 -55.17
CA LEU A 846 -8.69 14.97 -55.89
C LEU A 846 -8.43 14.43 -57.30
N VAL A 847 -8.53 15.29 -58.31
CA VAL A 847 -8.26 14.95 -59.72
C VAL A 847 -6.96 15.58 -60.14
N VAL A 848 -6.08 14.80 -60.76
CA VAL A 848 -4.83 15.31 -61.31
C VAL A 848 -5.11 16.18 -62.54
N LYS A 849 -4.76 17.48 -62.48
CA LYS A 849 -4.90 18.39 -63.62
C LYS A 849 -3.60 18.58 -64.36
N ARG A 850 -2.51 18.81 -63.63
CA ARG A 850 -1.18 19.04 -64.19
C ARG A 850 -0.12 18.39 -63.32
N LEU A 851 0.98 18.02 -63.96
CA LEU A 851 2.18 17.51 -63.30
C LEU A 851 3.36 18.33 -63.82
N LYS A 852 4.15 18.91 -62.92
CA LYS A 852 5.42 19.58 -63.25
C LYS A 852 6.52 19.00 -62.36
N LYS A 853 7.70 18.80 -62.92
CA LYS A 853 8.84 18.23 -62.21
C LYS A 853 9.76 19.35 -61.73
N LEU A 854 10.17 19.31 -60.46
CA LEU A 854 11.20 20.16 -59.89
C LEU A 854 12.60 19.65 -60.25
N ASP A 855 13.61 20.47 -60.02
CA ASP A 855 15.02 20.14 -60.32
C ASP A 855 15.55 18.96 -59.49
N ASN A 856 14.96 18.71 -58.33
CA ASN A 856 15.30 17.61 -57.41
C ASN A 856 14.47 16.33 -57.62
N GLU A 857 13.89 16.14 -58.81
CA GLU A 857 13.10 14.97 -59.21
C GLU A 857 11.70 14.83 -58.54
N ILE A 858 11.34 15.71 -57.60
CA ILE A 858 9.97 15.76 -57.04
C ILE A 858 8.98 16.24 -58.11
N ILE A 859 7.81 15.61 -58.18
CA ILE A 859 6.74 15.98 -59.11
C ILE A 859 5.65 16.75 -58.36
N MET A 860 5.52 18.04 -58.68
CA MET A 860 4.41 18.87 -58.24
C MET A 860 3.16 18.51 -59.01
N ALA A 861 2.13 18.13 -58.26
CA ALA A 861 0.87 17.69 -58.82
C ALA A 861 -0.23 18.70 -58.47
N ASP A 862 -0.69 19.44 -59.47
CA ASP A 862 -1.83 20.36 -59.35
C ASP A 862 -3.12 19.56 -59.34
N MET A 863 -3.75 19.51 -58.18
CA MET A 863 -4.95 18.74 -57.90
C MET A 863 -6.17 19.66 -57.84
N GLU A 864 -7.30 19.16 -58.35
CA GLU A 864 -8.60 19.80 -58.14
C GLU A 864 -9.54 18.89 -57.35
N MET A 865 -10.18 19.43 -56.30
CA MET A 865 -11.23 18.69 -55.58
C MET A 865 -12.45 18.44 -56.48
N THR A 866 -13.01 17.23 -56.42
CA THR A 866 -14.18 16.86 -57.23
C THR A 866 -15.46 17.56 -56.77
N LYS A 867 -16.43 17.73 -57.69
CA LYS A 867 -17.71 18.43 -57.42
C LYS A 867 -18.54 17.78 -56.30
N ASP A 868 -18.45 16.46 -56.09
CA ASP A 868 -19.11 15.72 -55.00
C ASP A 868 -18.47 15.95 -53.62
N THR A 869 -17.29 16.58 -53.55
CA THR A 869 -16.56 16.84 -52.30
C THR A 869 -16.27 18.33 -52.06
N LYS A 870 -16.85 19.21 -52.90
CA LYS A 870 -16.58 20.65 -53.03
C LYS A 870 -17.88 21.48 -52.89
N TYR A 871 -17.84 22.57 -52.12
CA TYR A 871 -18.84 23.64 -52.22
C TYR A 871 -18.19 24.86 -52.94
N LEU A 872 -18.30 24.85 -54.29
CA LEU A 872 -18.16 25.86 -55.39
C LEU A 872 -17.18 27.07 -55.26
N ALA A 873 -16.41 27.48 -56.28
CA ALA A 873 -16.78 27.75 -57.69
C ALA A 873 -15.71 27.37 -58.77
N ASP A 874 -16.15 27.37 -60.04
CA ASP A 874 -15.38 27.11 -61.27
C ASP A 874 -14.64 28.39 -61.74
N GLU A 875 -13.32 28.43 -61.57
CA GLU A 875 -12.29 28.91 -62.52
C GLU A 875 -11.00 28.17 -62.14
N SER A 876 -10.49 27.28 -63.01
CA SER A 876 -9.26 26.53 -62.73
C SER A 876 -8.04 27.43 -62.95
N GLU A 877 -7.66 28.17 -61.91
CA GLU A 877 -6.41 28.95 -61.90
C GLU A 877 -5.19 28.02 -61.95
N ASP A 878 -4.11 28.41 -62.64
CA ASP A 878 -2.85 27.65 -62.59
C ASP A 878 -2.17 27.86 -61.24
N LEU A 879 -2.23 26.84 -60.38
CA LEU A 879 -1.51 26.87 -59.10
C LEU A 879 0.01 26.66 -59.28
N LEU A 880 0.46 26.15 -60.44
CA LEU A 880 1.87 25.93 -60.77
C LEU A 880 2.41 27.03 -61.69
N THR A 881 2.26 28.30 -61.31
CA THR A 881 2.85 29.42 -62.06
C THR A 881 4.38 29.35 -62.06
N ASP A 882 5.04 30.02 -63.01
CA ASP A 882 6.52 30.04 -63.06
C ASP A 882 7.13 30.66 -61.80
N GLU A 883 6.47 31.65 -61.20
CA GLU A 883 6.84 32.25 -59.91
C GLU A 883 6.71 31.24 -58.76
N MET A 884 5.61 30.47 -58.73
CA MET A 884 5.42 29.41 -57.74
C MET A 884 6.46 28.29 -57.88
N MET A 885 6.77 27.88 -59.12
CA MET A 885 7.78 26.86 -59.40
C MET A 885 9.18 27.32 -58.96
N ALA A 886 9.53 28.60 -59.15
CA ALA A 886 10.78 29.16 -58.66
C ALA A 886 10.84 29.17 -57.12
N SER A 887 9.74 29.50 -56.44
CA SER A 887 9.65 29.43 -54.98
C SER A 887 9.83 27.99 -54.47
N LEU A 888 9.14 27.03 -55.09
CA LEU A 888 9.18 25.61 -54.70
C LEU A 888 10.56 24.99 -54.93
N ASN A 889 11.25 25.34 -56.02
CA ASN A 889 12.63 24.91 -56.27
C ASN A 889 13.58 25.44 -55.19
N LYS A 890 13.42 26.71 -54.78
CA LYS A 890 14.22 27.29 -53.69
C LYS A 890 13.98 26.55 -52.37
N THR A 891 12.71 26.30 -52.02
CA THR A 891 12.35 25.51 -50.83
C THR A 891 12.94 24.10 -50.89
N ALA A 892 12.89 23.43 -52.03
CA ALA A 892 13.48 22.12 -52.23
C ALA A 892 14.99 22.08 -51.93
N GLU A 893 15.76 23.08 -52.40
CA GLU A 893 17.19 23.20 -52.08
C GLU A 893 17.45 23.43 -50.59
N GLU A 894 16.62 24.23 -49.92
CA GLU A 894 16.72 24.50 -48.48
C GLU A 894 16.42 23.23 -47.66
N VAL A 895 15.41 22.46 -48.07
CA VAL A 895 15.06 21.17 -47.47
C VAL A 895 16.17 20.14 -47.66
N GLU A 896 16.78 20.04 -48.85
CA GLU A 896 17.90 19.13 -49.08
C GLU A 896 19.10 19.44 -48.18
N LYS A 897 19.44 20.72 -48.00
CA LYS A 897 20.49 21.14 -47.07
C LYS A 897 20.15 20.79 -45.63
N ARG A 898 18.89 20.95 -45.23
CA ARG A 898 18.38 20.60 -43.89
C ARG A 898 18.45 19.10 -43.62
N LEU A 899 18.05 18.28 -44.60
CA LEU A 899 18.09 16.82 -44.49
C LEU A 899 19.51 16.24 -44.55
N ALA A 900 20.46 16.97 -45.14
CA ALA A 900 21.87 16.59 -45.14
C ALA A 900 22.58 16.86 -43.79
N ASP A 901 21.98 17.63 -42.88
CA ASP A 901 22.53 17.87 -41.54
C ASP A 901 22.26 16.66 -40.63
N PRO A 902 23.31 15.93 -40.15
CA PRO A 902 23.13 14.77 -39.28
C PRO A 902 22.55 15.10 -37.89
N ASN A 903 22.51 16.37 -37.50
CA ASN A 903 21.89 16.81 -36.24
C ASN A 903 20.41 17.22 -36.39
N TYR A 904 19.89 17.28 -37.61
CA TYR A 904 18.49 17.62 -37.84
C TYR A 904 17.57 16.50 -37.36
N LYS A 905 16.53 16.87 -36.61
CA LYS A 905 15.46 15.96 -36.18
C LYS A 905 14.11 16.63 -36.49
N PRO A 906 13.27 16.05 -37.36
CA PRO A 906 11.95 16.59 -37.64
C PRO A 906 11.12 16.59 -36.36
N SER A 907 10.27 17.59 -36.22
CA SER A 907 9.31 17.70 -35.12
C SER A 907 8.32 16.53 -35.12
N ARG A 908 7.66 16.32 -33.97
CA ARG A 908 6.76 15.17 -33.79
C ARG A 908 5.55 15.20 -34.71
N ALA A 909 5.02 16.38 -34.99
CA ALA A 909 3.86 16.51 -35.84
C ALA A 909 4.23 16.33 -37.34
N VAL A 910 5.44 16.74 -37.77
CA VAL A 910 6.01 16.35 -39.09
C VAL A 910 6.12 14.83 -39.22
N GLN A 911 6.67 14.15 -38.22
CA GLN A 911 6.75 12.67 -38.22
C GLN A 911 5.37 12.00 -38.27
N ARG A 912 4.36 12.56 -37.60
CA ARG A 912 2.96 12.10 -37.68
C ARG A 912 2.41 12.26 -39.10
N MET A 913 2.53 13.46 -39.68
CA MET A 913 2.06 13.74 -41.04
C MET A 913 2.71 12.78 -42.03
N HIS A 914 4.02 12.53 -41.89
CA HIS A 914 4.77 11.56 -42.68
C HIS A 914 4.15 10.16 -42.59
N ALA A 915 3.86 9.68 -41.37
CA ALA A 915 3.27 8.37 -41.16
C ALA A 915 1.85 8.26 -41.76
N ILE A 916 1.00 9.29 -41.59
CA ILE A 916 -0.33 9.36 -42.21
C ILE A 916 -0.22 9.27 -43.73
N TRP A 917 0.67 10.07 -44.32
CA TRP A 917 0.83 10.14 -45.77
C TRP A 917 1.39 8.84 -46.36
N GLN A 918 2.27 8.12 -45.65
CA GLN A 918 2.72 6.77 -46.04
C GLN A 918 1.59 5.73 -46.02
N MET A 919 0.67 5.80 -45.05
CA MET A 919 -0.47 4.87 -44.99
C MET A 919 -1.39 5.04 -46.19
N ASP A 920 -1.64 6.29 -46.56
CA ASP A 920 -2.48 6.67 -47.69
C ASP A 920 -1.81 6.33 -49.03
N SER A 921 -0.48 6.51 -49.13
CA SER A 921 0.32 6.10 -50.30
C SER A 921 0.03 4.67 -50.72
N LYS A 922 0.16 3.72 -49.78
CA LYS A 922 -0.09 2.29 -50.05
C LYS A 922 -1.50 2.03 -50.56
N TYR A 923 -2.50 2.74 -50.01
CA TYR A 923 -3.89 2.58 -50.43
C TYR A 923 -4.12 3.16 -51.83
N LEU A 924 -3.57 4.35 -52.09
CA LEU A 924 -3.67 5.03 -53.37
C LEU A 924 -2.99 4.24 -54.48
N ASP A 925 -1.85 3.59 -54.21
CA ASP A 925 -1.20 2.69 -55.16
C ASP A 925 -2.10 1.52 -55.59
N GLU A 926 -2.83 0.90 -54.66
CA GLU A 926 -3.79 -0.15 -54.99
C GLU A 926 -4.94 0.38 -55.86
N GLN A 927 -5.43 1.59 -55.58
CA GLN A 927 -6.50 2.22 -56.34
C GLN A 927 -6.04 2.65 -57.74
N LEU A 928 -4.85 3.23 -57.86
CA LEU A 928 -4.25 3.59 -59.16
C LEU A 928 -4.00 2.34 -60.00
N LYS A 929 -3.45 1.27 -59.41
CA LYS A 929 -3.30 -0.03 -60.10
C LYS A 929 -4.64 -0.59 -60.60
N LYS A 930 -5.75 -0.37 -59.88
CA LYS A 930 -7.11 -0.73 -60.37
C LYS A 930 -7.61 0.20 -61.47
N GLN A 931 -7.40 1.51 -61.35
CA GLN A 931 -7.81 2.50 -62.36
C GLN A 931 -7.04 2.31 -63.67
N HIS A 932 -5.72 2.10 -63.61
CA HIS A 932 -4.87 1.85 -64.79
C HIS A 932 -5.12 0.49 -65.44
N LYS A 933 -5.70 -0.48 -64.72
CA LYS A 933 -6.17 -1.76 -65.31
C LYS A 933 -7.53 -1.65 -66.00
N ASN A 934 -8.35 -0.68 -65.59
CA ASN A 934 -9.71 -0.45 -66.11
C ASN A 934 -9.78 0.63 -67.20
N LYS A 935 -8.70 1.41 -67.38
CA LYS A 935 -8.42 2.26 -68.54
C LYS A 935 -7.65 1.44 -69.58
#